data_AF-A0A651GW74-F1
#
_entry.id   AF-A0A651GW74-F1
#
_cell.length_a   1.000
_cell.length_b   1.000
_cell.length_c   1.000
_cell.angle_alpha   90.00
_cell.angle_beta   90.00
_cell.angle_gamma   90.00
#
_symmetry.space_group_name_H-M   'P 1'
#
loop_
_entity.id
_entity.type
_entity.pdbx_description
1 polymer ?
#
loop_
_entity_poly.entity_id
_entity_poly.type
_entity_poly.pdbx_seq_one_letter_code
_entity_poly.pdbx_strand_id
1 'polypeptide(L)'
;MAFWVSACHPDPDFEVVEFNPFANFQTEHDTLRLPMDMDDVILTGIMIPTEKQATDGFVMDFAIRNKSGKAQRYAFKVFYQNESYKHPEAMPDGTYNPRASENFYGSWQDAHEGFRLTGPIAPGNDATSVRDTFRIIGNPRDELLYYGAQPEPFTLTESAVQKVYAEIDNNPEWQESIAMKALTNNIPEEEQRMLDALWMLREKRKSGNENNRWKRNPRVGSYRFLLVVVPEEDLEKVPAVVRDIHTTKNDVHINPFYALYHDRKVRKVRNMVVSQARQILTTQAKFNPGSGLYVDELAMGTLAFDTSYYREDCGSNERLFREAQFEQYFHDINRKYVLRNLPVVRDVVGDNLTREEFAANLKKYDDKRSYDNFRISHKPGRTVASDREREKLTMFNPGSGSGPMRKENVGINSRIGLTYGKYIARVKFPATISADNVWNGLTCAFWLIFHEESEWNHRSACEDLGYLTKAIDGKNSPRLRTTHYSEIDFEILKTSAHWPASSYPGGEVIPSDTAALDRNIMVTCTNWDLGCRDADDFVTGTRRIYRTDSTFYIAHRWDHWYKALTIKSPAPHDSIFDQPYYYEIDWQPDRITWRIGPDRNNMREVGFMDRSVTVIPDNQMRVVFTQEFHASKWWPLAPFQQDDVPYPLRDIKGEILELWVE
;
A
#
# COMPACT_ATOMS: atom_id res chain seq x y z
N MET A 1 33.06 12.22 -6.85
CA MET A 1 34.49 11.92 -7.10
C MET A 1 34.71 10.45 -6.80
N ALA A 2 34.70 9.59 -7.82
CA ALA A 2 34.83 8.14 -7.65
C ALA A 2 36.32 7.75 -7.71
N PHE A 3 36.83 7.17 -6.62
CA PHE A 3 38.16 6.57 -6.60
C PHE A 3 38.13 5.25 -7.39
N TRP A 4 38.73 5.27 -8.58
CA TRP A 4 39.13 4.08 -9.30
C TRP A 4 40.33 3.47 -8.60
N VAL A 5 40.12 2.43 -7.79
CA VAL A 5 41.22 1.54 -7.40
C VAL A 5 41.42 0.55 -8.55
N SER A 6 42.33 0.91 -9.46
CA SER A 6 42.79 0.05 -10.55
C SER A 6 43.53 -1.16 -9.98
N ALA A 7 42.86 -2.30 -9.92
CA ALA A 7 43.56 -3.59 -9.89
C ALA A 7 44.01 -3.88 -11.34
N CYS A 8 45.32 -4.00 -11.55
CA CYS A 8 45.91 -4.34 -12.85
C CYS A 8 45.38 -5.70 -13.36
N HIS A 9 44.34 -5.66 -14.18
CA HIS A 9 43.96 -6.74 -15.06
C HIS A 9 44.49 -6.41 -16.46
N PRO A 10 44.92 -7.41 -17.26
CA PRO A 10 45.00 -7.20 -18.71
C PRO A 10 43.63 -6.76 -19.21
N ASP A 11 43.60 -5.76 -20.08
CA ASP A 11 42.37 -5.28 -20.70
C ASP A 11 41.60 -6.47 -21.31
N PRO A 12 40.27 -6.51 -21.19
CA PRO A 12 39.48 -7.58 -21.77
C PRO A 12 39.75 -7.67 -23.28
N ASP A 13 39.72 -8.90 -23.81
CA ASP A 13 39.97 -9.19 -25.23
C ASP A 13 38.82 -8.68 -26.16
N PHE A 14 37.97 -7.79 -25.66
CA PHE A 14 36.89 -7.11 -26.37
C PHE A 14 36.44 -5.88 -25.57
N GLU A 15 35.59 -5.06 -26.17
CA GLU A 15 34.89 -3.98 -25.48
C GLU A 15 33.41 -3.94 -25.86
N VAL A 16 32.60 -3.44 -24.93
CA VAL A 16 31.20 -3.07 -25.17
C VAL A 16 31.13 -1.57 -25.39
N VAL A 17 30.52 -1.16 -26.50
CA VAL A 17 30.38 0.23 -26.94
C VAL A 17 28.90 0.61 -26.83
N GLU A 18 28.64 1.75 -26.18
CA GLU A 18 27.34 2.44 -26.15
C GLU A 18 26.13 1.53 -25.82
N PHE A 19 26.00 1.11 -24.56
CA PHE A 19 24.79 0.41 -24.12
C PHE A 19 23.61 1.38 -23.94
N ASN A 20 22.61 1.24 -24.82
CA ASN A 20 21.35 1.97 -24.84
C ASN A 20 20.20 0.99 -24.52
N PRO A 21 19.63 0.99 -23.30
CA PRO A 21 18.51 0.12 -22.96
C PRO A 21 17.18 0.50 -23.63
N PHE A 22 17.08 1.68 -24.25
CA PHE A 22 15.82 2.26 -24.76
C PHE A 22 15.94 2.76 -26.21
N ALA A 23 16.55 1.99 -27.09
CA ALA A 23 16.78 2.37 -28.48
C ALA A 23 15.50 2.69 -29.28
N ASN A 24 14.33 2.24 -28.82
CA ASN A 24 13.02 2.55 -29.39
C ASN A 24 12.26 3.70 -28.70
N PHE A 25 12.83 4.34 -27.68
CA PHE A 25 12.22 5.48 -26.99
C PHE A 25 13.10 6.73 -27.09
N GLN A 26 12.44 7.89 -27.08
CA GLN A 26 13.14 9.16 -26.89
C GLN A 26 13.39 9.38 -25.40
N THR A 27 14.60 9.82 -25.06
CA THR A 27 14.98 10.19 -23.69
C THR A 27 15.29 11.67 -23.61
N GLU A 28 15.00 12.27 -22.46
CA GLU A 28 15.36 13.65 -22.15
C GLU A 28 16.48 13.62 -21.12
N HIS A 29 17.66 14.16 -21.46
CA HIS A 29 18.83 14.17 -20.57
C HIS A 29 19.13 12.79 -19.95
N ASP A 30 19.22 11.76 -20.79
CA ASP A 30 19.42 10.36 -20.39
C ASP A 30 18.28 9.79 -19.49
N THR A 31 17.12 10.43 -19.44
CA THR A 31 15.96 9.93 -18.65
C THR A 31 14.80 9.57 -19.58
N LEU A 32 14.35 8.31 -19.51
CA LEU A 32 13.06 7.90 -20.04
C LEU A 32 12.01 8.04 -18.94
N ARG A 33 10.99 8.88 -19.15
CA ARG A 33 9.82 8.95 -18.28
C ARG A 33 8.70 8.15 -18.92
N LEU A 34 8.33 7.04 -18.30
CA LEU A 34 7.27 6.17 -18.81
C LEU A 34 6.31 5.84 -17.65
N PRO A 35 5.08 6.40 -17.63
CA PRO A 35 4.10 6.02 -16.63
C PRO A 35 3.71 4.55 -16.78
N MET A 36 3.39 3.90 -15.67
CA MET A 36 2.83 2.55 -15.70
C MET A 36 1.46 2.61 -16.37
N ASP A 37 1.24 1.73 -17.33
CA ASP A 37 -0.08 1.47 -17.89
C ASP A 37 -0.84 0.56 -16.90
N MET A 38 -1.97 1.07 -16.44
CA MET A 38 -2.74 0.50 -15.33
C MET A 38 -3.95 -0.31 -15.81
N ASP A 39 -4.08 -0.52 -17.12
CA ASP A 39 -5.11 -1.37 -17.71
C ASP A 39 -4.81 -2.86 -17.45
N ASP A 40 -5.85 -3.65 -17.19
CA ASP A 40 -5.79 -5.12 -16.98
C ASP A 40 -4.81 -5.60 -15.88
N VAL A 41 -4.28 -4.69 -15.05
CA VAL A 41 -3.28 -5.00 -14.00
C VAL A 41 -3.74 -6.03 -12.97
N ILE A 42 -5.06 -6.20 -12.80
CA ILE A 42 -5.64 -7.24 -11.95
C ILE A 42 -5.39 -8.64 -12.52
N LEU A 43 -5.33 -8.75 -13.84
CA LEU A 43 -5.14 -10.01 -14.54
C LEU A 43 -3.66 -10.30 -14.75
N THR A 44 -2.90 -9.30 -15.21
CA THR A 44 -1.53 -9.51 -15.70
C THR A 44 -0.45 -9.03 -14.74
N GLY A 45 -0.81 -8.31 -13.68
CA GLY A 45 0.12 -7.45 -12.96
C GLY A 45 0.62 -6.28 -13.82
N ILE A 46 1.46 -5.43 -13.23
CA ILE A 46 2.06 -4.31 -13.94
C ILE A 46 3.24 -4.79 -14.81
N MET A 47 3.27 -4.31 -16.06
CA MET A 47 4.29 -4.59 -17.07
C MET A 47 4.77 -3.28 -17.70
N ILE A 48 6.08 -3.11 -17.88
CA ILE A 48 6.70 -1.86 -18.35
C ILE A 48 7.77 -2.16 -19.43
N PRO A 49 7.61 -1.64 -20.66
CA PRO A 49 6.37 -1.07 -21.20
C PRO A 49 5.29 -2.16 -21.34
N THR A 50 4.01 -1.81 -21.51
CA THR A 50 2.97 -2.74 -22.00
C THR A 50 3.03 -2.88 -23.53
N GLU A 51 2.26 -3.80 -24.11
CA GLU A 51 2.14 -3.92 -25.58
C GLU A 51 1.54 -2.66 -26.24
N LYS A 52 0.70 -1.92 -25.51
CA LYS A 52 0.13 -0.62 -25.94
C LYS A 52 1.20 0.47 -26.03
N GLN A 53 2.19 0.41 -25.13
CA GLN A 53 3.29 1.38 -25.07
C GLN A 53 4.43 1.02 -26.03
N ALA A 54 4.76 -0.27 -26.14
CA ALA A 54 5.68 -0.81 -27.14
C ALA A 54 5.43 -2.31 -27.37
N THR A 55 5.14 -2.69 -28.62
CA THR A 55 4.83 -4.07 -29.03
C THR A 55 5.94 -5.06 -28.70
N ASP A 56 7.20 -4.68 -28.88
CA ASP A 56 8.35 -5.57 -28.63
C ASP A 56 8.97 -5.40 -27.24
N GLY A 57 8.46 -4.48 -26.41
CA GLY A 57 9.09 -4.12 -25.14
C GLY A 57 10.10 -2.98 -25.26
N PHE A 58 11.02 -2.89 -24.31
CA PHE A 58 12.21 -2.05 -24.45
C PHE A 58 13.15 -2.71 -25.45
N VAL A 59 13.50 -1.99 -26.51
CA VAL A 59 14.56 -2.40 -27.41
C VAL A 59 15.87 -1.89 -26.84
N MET A 60 16.78 -2.81 -26.50
CA MET A 60 18.15 -2.48 -26.18
C MET A 60 19.07 -2.60 -27.40
N ASP A 61 20.07 -1.73 -27.46
CA ASP A 61 21.12 -1.72 -28.47
C ASP A 61 22.48 -1.50 -27.80
N PHE A 62 23.49 -2.21 -28.28
CA PHE A 62 24.89 -2.02 -27.91
C PHE A 62 25.77 -2.56 -29.04
N ALA A 63 27.06 -2.24 -29.03
CA ALA A 63 27.99 -2.85 -29.98
C ALA A 63 29.16 -3.54 -29.26
N ILE A 64 29.69 -4.59 -29.89
CA ILE A 64 30.87 -5.31 -29.42
C ILE A 64 32.00 -5.11 -30.41
N ARG A 65 33.15 -4.64 -29.94
CA ARG A 65 34.40 -4.65 -30.71
C ARG A 65 35.28 -5.79 -30.21
N ASN A 66 35.47 -6.79 -31.04
CA ASN A 66 36.29 -7.96 -30.73
C ASN A 66 37.77 -7.66 -30.97
N LYS A 67 38.56 -7.65 -29.88
CA LYS A 67 40.02 -7.42 -29.90
C LYS A 67 40.82 -8.72 -29.82
N SER A 68 40.14 -9.86 -29.67
CA SER A 68 40.78 -11.18 -29.68
C SER A 68 41.33 -11.48 -31.08
N GLY A 69 42.31 -12.37 -31.19
CA GLY A 69 42.86 -12.76 -32.49
C GLY A 69 41.95 -13.68 -33.33
N LYS A 70 40.72 -13.98 -32.89
CA LYS A 70 39.83 -14.98 -33.51
C LYS A 70 38.38 -14.49 -33.57
N ALA A 71 37.63 -14.95 -34.57
CA ALA A 71 36.19 -14.78 -34.56
C ALA A 71 35.58 -15.62 -33.44
N GLN A 72 34.67 -15.05 -32.65
CA GLN A 72 34.02 -15.75 -31.54
C GLN A 72 32.64 -15.17 -31.24
N ARG A 73 31.82 -15.95 -30.53
CA ARG A 73 30.50 -15.49 -30.04
C ARG A 73 30.63 -14.92 -28.65
N TYR A 74 29.71 -14.04 -28.30
CA TYR A 74 29.61 -13.42 -26.99
C TYR A 74 28.27 -13.75 -26.37
N ALA A 75 28.30 -14.09 -25.09
CA ALA A 75 27.12 -14.24 -24.27
C ALA A 75 26.80 -12.90 -23.60
N PHE A 76 25.53 -12.49 -23.60
CA PHE A 76 25.08 -11.26 -22.96
C PHE A 76 23.81 -11.46 -22.11
N LYS A 77 23.67 -10.66 -21.05
CA LYS A 77 22.49 -10.62 -20.18
C LYS A 77 22.25 -9.21 -19.64
N VAL A 78 21.01 -8.74 -19.69
CA VAL A 78 20.58 -7.46 -19.12
C VAL A 78 20.06 -7.65 -17.71
N PHE A 79 20.29 -6.68 -16.82
CA PHE A 79 19.71 -6.61 -15.49
C PHE A 79 19.11 -5.23 -15.27
N TYR A 80 18.00 -5.17 -14.53
CA TYR A 80 17.40 -3.93 -14.07
C TYR A 80 17.15 -3.96 -12.56
N GLN A 81 17.16 -2.80 -11.92
CA GLN A 81 16.82 -2.64 -10.51
C GLN A 81 16.17 -1.29 -10.25
N ASN A 82 15.15 -1.25 -9.37
CA ASN A 82 14.63 -0.01 -8.79
C ASN A 82 15.62 0.57 -7.78
N GLU A 83 15.98 1.84 -7.96
CA GLU A 83 16.93 2.56 -7.10
C GLU A 83 16.27 3.49 -6.10
N SER A 84 15.00 3.88 -6.30
CA SER A 84 14.32 4.86 -5.43
C SER A 84 14.07 4.33 -4.02
N TYR A 85 13.71 3.06 -3.89
CA TYR A 85 13.27 2.46 -2.61
C TYR A 85 14.06 1.20 -2.27
N LYS A 86 15.35 1.18 -2.59
CA LYS A 86 16.19 0.01 -2.36
C LYS A 86 16.86 0.00 -0.98
N HIS A 87 17.11 -1.20 -0.48
CA HIS A 87 18.12 -1.45 0.54
C HIS A 87 19.51 -1.46 -0.12
N PRO A 88 20.56 -0.98 0.56
CA PRO A 88 21.93 -1.10 0.08
C PRO A 88 22.30 -2.56 -0.21
N GLU A 89 23.00 -2.83 -1.31
CA GLU A 89 23.38 -4.19 -1.71
C GLU A 89 24.40 -4.84 -0.77
N ALA A 90 25.24 -4.01 -0.15
CA ALA A 90 26.29 -4.43 0.77
C ALA A 90 26.16 -3.73 2.12
N MET A 91 26.54 -4.46 3.18
CA MET A 91 26.77 -3.91 4.52
C MET A 91 28.03 -3.02 4.52
N PRO A 92 28.25 -2.18 5.55
CA PRO A 92 29.43 -1.31 5.62
C PRO A 92 30.78 -2.04 5.53
N ASP A 93 30.84 -3.31 5.94
CA ASP A 93 32.03 -4.17 5.84
C ASP A 93 32.24 -4.80 4.45
N GLY A 94 31.32 -4.54 3.51
CA GLY A 94 31.33 -5.05 2.14
C GLY A 94 30.70 -6.44 1.97
N THR A 95 30.17 -7.05 3.02
CA THR A 95 29.41 -8.31 2.92
C THR A 95 28.01 -8.07 2.36
N TYR A 96 27.35 -9.13 1.86
CA TYR A 96 26.00 -9.03 1.31
C TYR A 96 25.00 -8.59 2.36
N ASN A 97 24.18 -7.58 2.05
CA ASN A 97 23.01 -7.23 2.87
C ASN A 97 21.82 -8.13 2.50
N PRO A 98 21.32 -9.00 3.39
CA PRO A 98 20.18 -9.88 3.09
C PRO A 98 18.92 -9.13 2.64
N ARG A 99 18.68 -7.90 3.13
CA ARG A 99 17.52 -7.08 2.73
C ARG A 99 17.59 -6.61 1.28
N ALA A 100 18.76 -6.65 0.64
CA ALA A 100 18.89 -6.37 -0.79
C ALA A 100 18.19 -7.42 -1.67
N SER A 101 17.82 -8.58 -1.09
CA SER A 101 16.99 -9.59 -1.74
C SER A 101 15.55 -9.12 -1.96
N GLU A 102 15.07 -8.17 -1.15
CA GLU A 102 13.75 -7.57 -1.21
C GLU A 102 13.67 -6.44 -2.25
N ASN A 103 14.82 -5.92 -2.72
CA ASN A 103 14.86 -4.94 -3.81
C ASN A 103 14.12 -5.47 -5.04
N PHE A 104 13.48 -4.58 -5.78
CA PHE A 104 12.85 -4.96 -7.04
C PHE A 104 13.90 -4.98 -8.16
N TYR A 105 14.27 -6.17 -8.62
CA TYR A 105 15.25 -6.38 -9.70
C TYR A 105 14.88 -7.59 -10.57
N GLY A 106 15.39 -7.62 -11.79
CA GLY A 106 15.14 -8.71 -12.75
C GLY A 106 16.09 -8.68 -13.94
N SER A 107 15.79 -9.48 -14.97
CA SER A 107 16.58 -9.59 -16.20
C SER A 107 15.69 -9.66 -17.45
N TRP A 108 15.53 -10.83 -18.04
CA TRP A 108 14.61 -11.06 -19.15
C TRP A 108 13.16 -11.19 -18.66
N GLN A 109 12.22 -11.13 -19.61
CA GLN A 109 10.80 -11.35 -19.32
C GLN A 109 10.54 -12.79 -18.85
N ASP A 110 11.26 -13.77 -19.42
CA ASP A 110 11.31 -15.12 -18.87
C ASP A 110 12.46 -15.20 -17.85
N ALA A 111 12.12 -15.42 -16.57
CA ALA A 111 13.10 -15.48 -15.49
C ALA A 111 14.09 -16.64 -15.64
N HIS A 112 13.70 -17.72 -16.31
CA HIS A 112 14.52 -18.92 -16.53
C HIS A 112 15.53 -18.72 -17.66
N GLU A 113 15.42 -17.63 -18.40
CA GLU A 113 16.32 -17.35 -19.50
C GLU A 113 17.71 -16.94 -19.00
N GLY A 114 18.73 -17.64 -19.51
CA GLY A 114 20.14 -17.43 -19.19
C GLY A 114 20.77 -16.27 -19.97
N PHE A 115 22.05 -16.41 -20.30
CA PHE A 115 22.68 -15.48 -21.24
C PHE A 115 22.25 -15.82 -22.67
N ARG A 116 21.94 -14.79 -23.48
CA ARG A 116 21.74 -14.91 -24.93
C ARG A 116 23.08 -14.86 -25.65
N LEU A 117 23.17 -15.46 -26.83
CA LEU A 117 24.42 -15.52 -27.60
C LEU A 117 24.33 -14.70 -28.88
N THR A 118 25.37 -13.94 -29.19
CA THR A 118 25.52 -13.27 -30.50
C THR A 118 25.80 -14.29 -31.60
N GLY A 119 25.75 -13.84 -32.86
CA GLY A 119 26.50 -14.50 -33.93
C GLY A 119 28.03 -14.37 -33.73
N PRO A 120 28.87 -15.08 -34.49
CA PRO A 120 30.32 -14.90 -34.45
C PRO A 120 30.70 -13.48 -34.88
N ILE A 121 31.51 -12.79 -34.07
CA ILE A 121 32.00 -11.45 -34.35
C ILE A 121 33.48 -11.55 -34.73
N ALA A 122 33.82 -11.07 -35.93
CA ALA A 122 35.19 -11.09 -36.44
C ALA A 122 36.10 -10.16 -35.62
N PRO A 123 37.40 -10.48 -35.51
CA PRO A 123 38.35 -9.60 -34.84
C PRO A 123 38.60 -8.34 -35.67
N GLY A 124 38.68 -7.17 -35.03
CA GLY A 124 38.92 -5.92 -35.74
C GLY A 124 38.61 -4.65 -34.95
N ASN A 125 38.76 -3.52 -35.63
CA ASN A 125 38.48 -2.18 -35.06
C ASN A 125 36.99 -1.81 -35.17
N ASP A 126 36.23 -2.48 -36.02
CA ASP A 126 34.80 -2.20 -36.19
C ASP A 126 34.00 -2.87 -35.07
N ALA A 127 33.01 -2.14 -34.56
CA ALA A 127 32.08 -2.68 -33.57
C ALA A 127 30.87 -3.28 -34.28
N THR A 128 30.44 -4.47 -33.87
CA THR A 128 29.23 -5.13 -34.38
C THR A 128 28.06 -4.81 -33.47
N SER A 129 27.00 -4.20 -34.02
CA SER A 129 25.76 -3.92 -33.27
C SER A 129 25.03 -5.20 -32.91
N VAL A 130 24.49 -5.23 -31.70
CA VAL A 130 23.66 -6.27 -31.12
C VAL A 130 22.42 -5.58 -30.58
N ARG A 131 21.25 -6.05 -31.02
CA ARG A 131 19.96 -5.50 -30.66
C ARG A 131 19.07 -6.59 -30.12
N ASP A 132 18.34 -6.30 -29.06
CA ASP A 132 17.45 -7.26 -28.43
C ASP A 132 16.35 -6.57 -27.61
N THR A 133 15.47 -7.33 -26.97
CA THR A 133 14.30 -6.81 -26.27
C THR A 133 14.09 -7.38 -24.88
N PHE A 134 13.56 -6.58 -23.97
CA PHE A 134 13.16 -7.01 -22.63
C PHE A 134 11.97 -6.20 -22.10
N ARG A 135 11.34 -6.69 -21.03
CA ARG A 135 10.29 -5.99 -20.27
C ARG A 135 10.56 -6.09 -18.77
N ILE A 136 10.09 -5.10 -18.02
CA ILE A 136 10.03 -5.14 -16.56
C ILE A 136 8.64 -5.63 -16.20
N ILE A 137 8.54 -6.72 -15.44
CA ILE A 137 7.27 -7.37 -15.09
C ILE A 137 7.17 -7.62 -13.58
N GLY A 138 5.94 -7.68 -13.07
CA GLY A 138 5.69 -8.17 -11.72
C GLY A 138 6.15 -9.63 -11.54
N ASN A 139 6.55 -9.97 -10.32
CA ASN A 139 7.25 -11.22 -9.98
C ASN A 139 8.39 -11.56 -10.97
N PRO A 140 9.42 -10.70 -11.09
CA PRO A 140 10.45 -10.80 -12.13
C PRO A 140 11.42 -11.98 -11.95
N ARG A 141 11.37 -12.67 -10.80
CA ARG A 141 12.13 -13.89 -10.50
C ARG A 141 11.27 -15.14 -10.50
N ASP A 142 10.02 -15.06 -10.95
CA ASP A 142 9.11 -16.20 -11.03
C ASP A 142 8.99 -16.99 -9.71
N GLU A 143 8.98 -16.30 -8.57
CA GLU A 143 8.98 -16.93 -7.26
C GLU A 143 7.63 -17.61 -6.99
N LEU A 144 7.68 -18.90 -6.61
CA LEU A 144 6.51 -19.73 -6.34
C LEU A 144 5.63 -19.20 -5.20
N LEU A 145 6.19 -18.40 -4.29
CA LEU A 145 5.43 -17.75 -3.22
C LEU A 145 4.33 -16.82 -3.78
N TYR A 146 4.52 -16.27 -4.98
CA TYR A 146 3.55 -15.39 -5.64
C TYR A 146 2.64 -16.13 -6.61
N TYR A 147 2.63 -17.46 -6.62
CA TYR A 147 1.67 -18.22 -7.41
C TYR A 147 0.31 -18.24 -6.71
N GLY A 148 -0.76 -18.51 -7.45
CA GLY A 148 -2.09 -18.65 -6.88
C GLY A 148 -3.15 -18.99 -7.92
N ALA A 149 -4.41 -18.77 -7.57
CA ALA A 149 -5.50 -19.02 -8.51
C ALA A 149 -5.46 -18.06 -9.71
N GLN A 150 -6.09 -18.49 -10.80
CA GLN A 150 -6.31 -17.66 -11.97
C GLN A 150 -7.22 -16.46 -11.61
N PRO A 151 -6.86 -15.23 -12.01
CA PRO A 151 -7.71 -14.06 -11.78
C PRO A 151 -8.99 -14.15 -12.62
N GLU A 152 -10.08 -14.56 -11.98
CA GLU A 152 -11.40 -14.66 -12.63
C GLU A 152 -12.48 -13.92 -11.82
N PRO A 153 -13.45 -13.28 -12.51
CA PRO A 153 -14.61 -12.72 -11.82
C PRO A 153 -15.36 -13.84 -11.11
N PHE A 154 -15.92 -13.53 -9.95
CA PHE A 154 -16.70 -14.50 -9.17
C PHE A 154 -18.06 -13.92 -8.86
N THR A 155 -19.09 -14.69 -9.22
CA THR A 155 -20.45 -14.43 -8.80
C THR A 155 -20.77 -15.30 -7.61
N LEU A 156 -21.16 -14.66 -6.51
CA LEU A 156 -21.55 -15.36 -5.31
C LEU A 156 -22.94 -15.97 -5.50
N THR A 157 -23.04 -17.29 -5.36
CA THR A 157 -24.30 -18.03 -5.54
C THR A 157 -24.64 -18.84 -4.31
N GLU A 158 -25.94 -19.03 -4.06
CA GLU A 158 -26.42 -19.92 -2.99
C GLU A 158 -25.83 -21.33 -3.12
N SER A 159 -25.76 -21.87 -4.35
CA SER A 159 -25.19 -23.21 -4.59
C SER A 159 -23.72 -23.32 -4.16
N ALA A 160 -22.91 -22.28 -4.40
CA ALA A 160 -21.53 -22.27 -3.96
C ALA A 160 -21.41 -22.30 -2.43
N VAL A 161 -22.24 -21.51 -1.73
CA VAL A 161 -22.28 -21.50 -0.26
C VAL A 161 -22.79 -22.84 0.28
N GLN A 162 -23.84 -23.42 -0.29
CA GLN A 162 -24.41 -24.71 0.14
C GLN A 162 -23.39 -25.87 0.05
N LYS A 163 -22.50 -25.85 -0.94
CA LYS A 163 -21.41 -26.84 -1.03
C LYS A 163 -20.45 -26.72 0.15
N VAL A 164 -20.06 -25.49 0.49
CA VAL A 164 -19.16 -25.22 1.62
C VAL A 164 -19.84 -25.54 2.94
N TYR A 165 -21.13 -25.23 3.07
CA TYR A 165 -21.97 -25.61 4.19
C TYR A 165 -21.96 -27.10 4.47
N ALA A 166 -22.02 -27.94 3.44
CA ALA A 166 -21.92 -29.38 3.59
C ALA A 166 -20.51 -29.82 4.06
N GLU A 167 -19.45 -29.13 3.64
CA GLU A 167 -18.09 -29.41 4.12
C GLU A 167 -17.94 -29.07 5.62
N ILE A 168 -18.46 -27.92 6.04
CA ILE A 168 -18.45 -27.47 7.44
C ILE A 168 -19.29 -28.42 8.32
N ASP A 169 -20.48 -28.84 7.87
CA ASP A 169 -21.36 -29.74 8.63
C ASP A 169 -20.77 -31.13 8.84
N ASN A 170 -19.92 -31.58 7.93
CA ASN A 170 -19.22 -32.85 8.06
C ASN A 170 -17.95 -32.77 8.92
N ASN A 171 -17.63 -31.60 9.50
CA ASN A 171 -16.47 -31.39 10.36
C ASN A 171 -16.89 -30.96 11.78
N PRO A 172 -16.92 -31.88 12.77
CA PRO A 172 -17.31 -31.57 14.15
C PRO A 172 -16.46 -30.51 14.83
N GLU A 173 -15.15 -30.48 14.59
CA GLU A 173 -14.25 -29.47 15.17
C GLU A 173 -14.56 -28.07 14.63
N TRP A 174 -14.95 -27.99 13.36
CA TRP A 174 -15.37 -26.72 12.76
C TRP A 174 -16.69 -26.24 13.37
N GLN A 175 -17.67 -27.11 13.56
CA GLN A 175 -18.94 -26.75 14.20
C GLN A 175 -18.71 -26.19 15.61
N GLU A 176 -17.83 -26.81 16.39
CA GLU A 176 -17.44 -26.29 17.72
C GLU A 176 -16.77 -24.91 17.59
N SER A 177 -15.89 -24.71 16.60
CA SER A 177 -15.30 -23.41 16.31
C SER A 177 -16.34 -22.34 15.98
N ILE A 178 -17.35 -22.68 15.17
CA ILE A 178 -18.46 -21.78 14.82
C ILE A 178 -19.24 -21.37 16.07
N ALA A 179 -19.62 -22.32 16.92
CA ALA A 179 -20.33 -22.02 18.17
C ALA A 179 -19.52 -21.07 19.07
N MET A 180 -18.21 -21.29 19.19
CA MET A 180 -17.31 -20.44 19.97
C MET A 180 -17.13 -19.05 19.37
N LYS A 181 -16.96 -18.93 18.05
CA LYS A 181 -16.86 -17.65 17.34
C LYS A 181 -18.17 -16.88 17.43
N ALA A 182 -19.31 -17.54 17.23
CA ALA A 182 -20.65 -16.94 17.32
C ALA A 182 -20.91 -16.34 18.71
N LEU A 183 -20.59 -17.10 19.77
CA LEU A 183 -20.65 -16.61 21.14
C LEU A 183 -19.71 -15.41 21.36
N THR A 184 -18.47 -15.50 20.87
CA THR A 184 -17.46 -14.44 21.02
C THR A 184 -17.85 -13.16 20.30
N ASN A 185 -18.51 -13.28 19.14
CA ASN A 185 -18.94 -12.17 18.29
C ASN A 185 -20.36 -11.67 18.60
N ASN A 186 -21.07 -12.37 19.48
CA ASN A 186 -22.46 -12.09 19.85
C ASN A 186 -23.39 -12.08 18.61
N ILE A 187 -23.31 -13.12 17.79
CA ILE A 187 -24.15 -13.35 16.60
C ILE A 187 -24.73 -14.77 16.61
N PRO A 188 -25.80 -15.05 15.85
CA PRO A 188 -26.30 -16.41 15.67
C PRO A 188 -25.28 -17.33 15.00
N GLU A 189 -25.28 -18.62 15.35
CA GLU A 189 -24.39 -19.62 14.74
C GLU A 189 -24.57 -19.72 13.22
N GLU A 190 -25.80 -19.56 12.71
CA GLU A 190 -26.08 -19.52 11.27
C GLU A 190 -25.39 -18.34 10.57
N GLU A 191 -25.35 -17.17 11.20
CA GLU A 191 -24.63 -15.99 10.68
C GLU A 191 -23.12 -16.25 10.67
N GLN A 192 -22.58 -16.83 11.75
CA GLN A 192 -21.16 -17.18 11.81
C GLN A 192 -20.79 -18.27 10.79
N ARG A 193 -21.66 -19.25 10.57
CA ARG A 193 -21.49 -20.29 9.54
C ARG A 193 -21.43 -19.68 8.14
N MET A 194 -22.28 -18.70 7.84
CA MET A 194 -22.22 -17.94 6.58
C MET A 194 -20.86 -17.25 6.43
N LEU A 195 -20.39 -16.54 7.45
CA LEU A 195 -19.10 -15.84 7.41
C LEU A 195 -17.94 -16.80 7.17
N ASP A 196 -17.91 -17.95 7.86
CA ASP A 196 -16.89 -18.98 7.66
C ASP A 196 -16.97 -19.57 6.24
N ALA A 197 -18.17 -19.76 5.67
CA ALA A 197 -18.32 -20.26 4.31
C ALA A 197 -17.83 -19.24 3.24
N LEU A 198 -18.13 -17.96 3.42
CA LEU A 198 -17.62 -16.89 2.55
C LEU A 198 -16.09 -16.78 2.65
N TRP A 199 -15.54 -16.91 3.87
CA TRP A 199 -14.10 -16.96 4.09
C TRP A 199 -13.46 -18.15 3.36
N MET A 200 -14.03 -19.36 3.46
CA MET A 200 -13.54 -20.53 2.72
C MET A 200 -13.60 -20.35 1.20
N LEU A 201 -14.66 -19.74 0.67
CA LEU A 201 -14.75 -19.43 -0.76
C LEU A 201 -13.63 -18.47 -1.19
N ARG A 202 -13.32 -17.47 -0.36
CA ARG A 202 -12.18 -16.57 -0.59
C ARG A 202 -10.84 -17.32 -0.54
N GLU A 203 -10.61 -18.16 0.47
CA GLU A 203 -9.37 -18.93 0.61
C GLU A 203 -9.14 -19.91 -0.56
N LYS A 204 -10.20 -20.61 -0.99
CA LYS A 204 -10.13 -21.52 -2.15
C LYS A 204 -9.71 -20.80 -3.44
N ARG A 205 -9.95 -19.48 -3.53
CA ARG A 205 -9.56 -18.63 -4.66
C ARG A 205 -8.16 -18.05 -4.54
N LYS A 206 -7.41 -18.34 -3.48
CA LYS A 206 -6.01 -17.92 -3.37
C LYS A 206 -5.05 -18.97 -3.93
N SER A 207 -5.44 -20.24 -3.88
CA SER A 207 -4.60 -21.39 -4.27
C SER A 207 -4.67 -21.68 -5.77
N GLY A 208 -3.51 -21.95 -6.38
CA GLY A 208 -3.39 -22.34 -7.78
C GLY A 208 -1.95 -22.25 -8.26
N ASN A 209 -1.76 -22.47 -9.56
CA ASN A 209 -0.44 -22.53 -10.19
C ASN A 209 -0.19 -21.38 -11.18
N GLU A 210 -1.00 -20.32 -11.13
CA GLU A 210 -0.81 -19.15 -11.98
C GLU A 210 0.16 -18.17 -11.31
N ASN A 211 1.12 -17.66 -12.09
CA ASN A 211 2.02 -16.60 -11.61
C ASN A 211 1.24 -15.29 -11.47
N ASN A 212 0.79 -15.00 -10.25
CA ASN A 212 0.08 -13.78 -9.91
C ASN A 212 1.07 -12.61 -9.78
N ARG A 213 1.54 -12.11 -10.93
CA ARG A 213 2.55 -11.04 -11.04
C ARG A 213 2.21 -9.78 -10.23
N TRP A 214 0.92 -9.51 -10.03
CA TRP A 214 0.42 -8.40 -9.21
C TRP A 214 0.79 -8.50 -7.71
N LYS A 215 1.14 -9.69 -7.21
CA LYS A 215 1.59 -9.88 -5.81
C LYS A 215 3.00 -9.33 -5.55
N ARG A 216 3.77 -9.06 -6.61
CA ARG A 216 5.07 -8.38 -6.54
C ARG A 216 5.24 -7.41 -7.72
N ASN A 217 4.46 -6.32 -7.69
CA ASN A 217 4.49 -5.32 -8.75
C ASN A 217 5.86 -4.60 -8.86
N PRO A 218 6.25 -4.12 -10.07
CA PRO A 218 7.29 -3.11 -10.22
C PRO A 218 7.04 -1.91 -9.29
N ARG A 219 8.12 -1.42 -8.67
CA ARG A 219 8.09 -0.23 -7.83
C ARG A 219 8.07 1.02 -8.70
N VAL A 220 7.46 2.09 -8.20
CA VAL A 220 7.56 3.42 -8.82
C VAL A 220 8.96 4.00 -8.58
N GLY A 221 9.27 5.11 -9.27
CA GLY A 221 10.54 5.79 -9.17
C GLY A 221 11.55 5.36 -10.23
N SER A 222 12.85 5.41 -9.90
CA SER A 222 13.93 5.30 -10.88
C SER A 222 14.52 3.90 -10.98
N TYR A 223 14.88 3.49 -12.20
CA TYR A 223 15.50 2.22 -12.53
C TYR A 223 16.86 2.41 -13.20
N ARG A 224 17.79 1.51 -12.88
CA ARG A 224 19.10 1.39 -13.53
C ARG A 224 19.25 0.07 -14.26
N PHE A 225 20.11 0.07 -15.28
CA PHE A 225 20.31 -1.06 -16.19
C PHE A 225 21.79 -1.42 -16.30
N LEU A 226 22.09 -2.71 -16.23
CA LEU A 226 23.40 -3.30 -16.46
C LEU A 226 23.33 -4.28 -17.61
N LEU A 227 24.37 -4.30 -18.44
CA LEU A 227 24.60 -5.31 -19.46
C LEU A 227 25.89 -6.04 -19.12
N VAL A 228 25.80 -7.35 -18.91
CA VAL A 228 26.96 -8.22 -18.71
C VAL A 228 27.24 -8.93 -20.01
N VAL A 229 28.49 -8.85 -20.50
CA VAL A 229 28.95 -9.52 -21.72
C VAL A 229 30.21 -10.32 -21.42
N VAL A 230 30.30 -11.54 -21.95
CA VAL A 230 31.47 -12.44 -21.86
C VAL A 230 31.65 -13.18 -23.18
N PRO A 231 32.88 -13.60 -23.56
CA PRO A 231 33.05 -14.63 -24.57
C PRO A 231 32.29 -15.91 -24.20
N GLU A 232 31.72 -16.62 -25.18
CA GLU A 232 30.99 -17.87 -24.95
C GLU A 232 31.83 -18.90 -24.17
N GLU A 233 33.14 -18.99 -24.48
CA GLU A 233 34.08 -19.90 -23.81
C GLU A 233 34.35 -19.56 -22.33
N ASP A 234 34.03 -18.33 -21.91
CA ASP A 234 34.19 -17.85 -20.54
C ASP A 234 32.88 -17.87 -19.75
N LEU A 235 31.75 -18.22 -20.37
CA LEU A 235 30.42 -18.20 -19.74
C LEU A 235 30.34 -19.09 -18.50
N GLU A 236 30.98 -20.26 -18.51
CA GLU A 236 31.00 -21.17 -17.35
C GLU A 236 31.76 -20.59 -16.14
N LYS A 237 32.64 -19.62 -16.37
CA LYS A 237 33.40 -18.92 -15.32
C LYS A 237 32.57 -17.81 -14.66
N VAL A 238 31.45 -17.43 -15.27
CA VAL A 238 30.52 -16.44 -14.70
C VAL A 238 29.84 -17.04 -13.46
N PRO A 239 29.85 -16.33 -12.32
CA PRO A 239 29.25 -16.83 -11.09
C PRO A 239 27.76 -17.14 -11.24
N ALA A 240 27.28 -18.16 -10.52
CA ALA A 240 25.90 -18.66 -10.63
C ALA A 240 24.86 -17.54 -10.45
N VAL A 241 25.06 -16.66 -9.47
CA VAL A 241 24.18 -15.50 -9.20
C VAL A 241 24.04 -14.53 -10.38
N VAL A 242 25.04 -14.45 -11.26
CA VAL A 242 24.97 -13.61 -12.48
C VAL A 242 24.38 -14.41 -13.65
N ARG A 243 24.52 -15.73 -13.68
CA ARG A 243 23.88 -16.58 -14.70
C ARG A 243 22.38 -16.76 -14.45
N ASP A 244 22.02 -16.95 -13.19
CA ASP A 244 20.70 -17.33 -12.72
C ASP A 244 20.24 -16.44 -11.56
N ILE A 245 19.20 -15.66 -11.81
CA ILE A 245 18.62 -14.69 -10.84
C ILE A 245 17.86 -15.39 -9.70
N HIS A 246 17.61 -16.69 -9.81
CA HIS A 246 16.99 -17.49 -8.76
C HIS A 246 17.99 -17.92 -7.68
N THR A 247 19.30 -17.70 -7.89
CA THR A 247 20.34 -18.14 -6.94
C THR A 247 20.07 -17.62 -5.52
N THR A 248 20.00 -18.55 -4.56
CA THR A 248 19.84 -18.26 -3.13
C THR A 248 21.07 -18.66 -2.32
N LYS A 249 21.22 -18.08 -1.13
CA LYS A 249 22.13 -18.52 -0.08
C LYS A 249 21.38 -18.44 1.25
N ASN A 250 21.30 -19.56 1.98
CA ASN A 250 20.50 -19.67 3.20
C ASN A 250 19.04 -19.20 2.97
N ASP A 251 18.42 -19.66 1.88
CA ASP A 251 17.06 -19.30 1.45
C ASP A 251 16.81 -17.81 1.14
N VAL A 252 17.88 -17.01 1.07
CA VAL A 252 17.82 -15.60 0.66
C VAL A 252 18.36 -15.45 -0.76
N HIS A 253 17.56 -14.88 -1.67
CA HIS A 253 18.01 -14.55 -3.02
C HIS A 253 19.19 -13.57 -3.00
N ILE A 254 20.21 -13.82 -3.81
CA ILE A 254 21.34 -12.90 -3.93
C ILE A 254 21.11 -11.94 -5.08
N ASN A 255 21.06 -10.65 -4.76
CA ASN A 255 20.89 -9.60 -5.76
C ASN A 255 22.10 -9.53 -6.71
N PRO A 256 21.92 -9.66 -8.05
CA PRO A 256 23.01 -9.59 -9.02
C PRO A 256 23.83 -8.29 -8.95
N PHE A 257 23.22 -7.17 -8.55
CA PHE A 257 23.92 -5.89 -8.39
C PHE A 257 24.98 -5.97 -7.28
N TYR A 258 24.73 -6.73 -6.20
CA TYR A 258 25.75 -7.01 -5.20
C TYR A 258 26.95 -7.74 -5.82
N ALA A 259 26.68 -8.82 -6.55
CA ALA A 259 27.72 -9.64 -7.15
C ALA A 259 28.57 -8.83 -8.13
N LEU A 260 27.95 -8.03 -8.99
CA LEU A 260 28.63 -7.25 -10.02
C LEU A 260 29.47 -6.08 -9.47
N TYR A 261 29.01 -5.40 -8.41
CA TYR A 261 29.71 -4.23 -7.85
C TYR A 261 30.63 -4.54 -6.67
N HIS A 262 30.28 -5.50 -5.82
CA HIS A 262 30.89 -5.69 -4.50
C HIS A 262 31.65 -7.02 -4.37
N ASP A 263 31.25 -8.08 -5.06
CA ASP A 263 31.94 -9.37 -4.96
C ASP A 263 33.26 -9.34 -5.74
N ARG A 264 34.38 -9.34 -5.00
CA ARG A 264 35.74 -9.34 -5.56
C ARG A 264 36.04 -10.56 -6.43
N LYS A 265 35.38 -11.71 -6.24
CA LYS A 265 35.58 -12.90 -7.07
C LYS A 265 34.92 -12.71 -8.44
N VAL A 266 33.69 -12.20 -8.45
CA VAL A 266 32.95 -11.87 -9.68
C VAL A 266 33.74 -10.83 -10.49
N ARG A 267 34.22 -9.77 -9.83
CA ARG A 267 34.99 -8.70 -10.48
C ARG A 267 36.36 -9.12 -11.02
N LYS A 268 36.85 -10.32 -10.68
CA LYS A 268 38.10 -10.90 -11.17
C LYS A 268 37.92 -11.86 -12.34
N VAL A 269 36.68 -12.12 -12.78
CA VAL A 269 36.42 -12.95 -13.95
C VAL A 269 37.02 -12.25 -15.16
N ARG A 270 38.07 -12.86 -15.74
CA ARG A 270 38.72 -12.36 -16.95
C ARG A 270 37.71 -12.34 -18.09
N ASN A 271 37.79 -11.32 -18.95
CA ASN A 271 36.92 -11.17 -20.13
C ASN A 271 35.43 -11.10 -19.77
N MET A 272 35.09 -10.56 -18.60
CA MET A 272 33.72 -10.14 -18.30
C MET A 272 33.64 -8.63 -18.26
N VAL A 273 32.81 -8.07 -19.14
CA VAL A 273 32.53 -6.63 -19.22
C VAL A 273 31.15 -6.39 -18.65
N VAL A 274 31.06 -5.50 -17.66
CA VAL A 274 29.81 -4.99 -17.11
C VAL A 274 29.65 -3.55 -17.57
N SER A 275 28.71 -3.32 -18.49
CA SER A 275 28.37 -2.00 -19.00
C SER A 275 27.14 -1.47 -18.28
N GLN A 276 27.27 -0.32 -17.62
CA GLN A 276 26.14 0.36 -17.00
C GLN A 276 25.58 1.39 -17.98
N ALA A 277 24.26 1.37 -18.21
CA ALA A 277 23.61 2.39 -19.01
C ALA A 277 23.76 3.77 -18.35
N ARG A 278 23.99 4.81 -19.18
CA ARG A 278 23.81 6.20 -18.73
C ARG A 278 22.34 6.52 -18.53
N GLN A 279 21.50 5.93 -19.38
CA GLN A 279 20.07 6.15 -19.34
C GLN A 279 19.42 5.50 -18.11
N ILE A 280 18.44 6.21 -17.55
CA ILE A 280 17.58 5.74 -16.47
C ILE A 280 16.13 5.74 -16.92
N LEU A 281 15.32 4.87 -16.31
CA LEU A 281 13.87 4.89 -16.46
C LEU A 281 13.27 5.45 -15.18
N THR A 282 12.30 6.37 -15.29
CA THR A 282 11.47 6.81 -14.17
C THR A 282 10.01 6.47 -14.44
N THR A 283 9.36 5.80 -13.48
CA THR A 283 7.98 5.32 -13.57
C THR A 283 7.13 5.93 -12.45
N GLN A 284 5.84 6.08 -12.74
CA GLN A 284 4.81 6.48 -11.77
C GLN A 284 3.53 5.72 -12.10
N ALA A 285 2.69 5.45 -11.10
CA ALA A 285 1.38 4.83 -11.28
C ALA A 285 0.29 5.90 -11.13
N LYS A 286 -0.54 6.11 -12.16
CA LYS A 286 -1.72 6.99 -12.07
C LYS A 286 -2.97 6.13 -12.10
N PHE A 287 -3.75 6.17 -11.03
CA PHE A 287 -5.03 5.48 -10.96
C PHE A 287 -6.11 6.33 -11.62
N ASN A 288 -7.00 5.71 -12.41
CA ASN A 288 -8.11 6.35 -13.10
C ASN A 288 -9.41 6.18 -12.30
N PRO A 289 -9.91 7.21 -11.60
CA PRO A 289 -11.14 7.12 -10.82
C PRO A 289 -12.39 6.92 -11.70
N GLY A 290 -12.29 7.19 -13.00
CA GLY A 290 -13.35 6.99 -14.00
C GLY A 290 -13.40 5.59 -14.62
N SER A 291 -12.50 4.66 -14.25
CA SER A 291 -12.49 3.29 -14.82
C SER A 291 -13.58 2.37 -14.23
N GLY A 292 -14.37 2.89 -13.28
CA GLY A 292 -15.45 2.19 -12.60
C GLY A 292 -15.09 1.73 -11.18
N LEU A 293 -16.10 1.18 -10.50
CA LEU A 293 -15.99 0.61 -9.15
C LEU A 293 -16.43 -0.86 -9.16
N TYR A 294 -15.49 -1.75 -8.87
CA TYR A 294 -15.82 -3.15 -8.69
C TYR A 294 -16.49 -3.41 -7.33
N VAL A 295 -17.37 -4.40 -7.26
CA VAL A 295 -17.96 -4.90 -6.02
C VAL A 295 -17.53 -6.34 -5.84
N ASP A 296 -16.68 -6.60 -4.83
CA ASP A 296 -16.39 -7.97 -4.40
C ASP A 296 -17.54 -8.50 -3.54
N GLU A 297 -18.38 -9.35 -4.12
CA GLU A 297 -19.55 -9.92 -3.44
C GLU A 297 -19.16 -10.76 -2.21
N LEU A 298 -17.93 -11.33 -2.18
CA LEU A 298 -17.43 -12.04 -1.01
C LEU A 298 -17.11 -11.10 0.17
N ALA A 299 -16.86 -9.82 -0.09
CA ALA A 299 -16.60 -8.83 0.95
C ALA A 299 -17.87 -8.30 1.63
N MET A 300 -19.06 -8.60 1.10
CA MET A 300 -20.34 -8.17 1.69
C MET A 300 -20.67 -8.84 3.03
N GLY A 301 -20.08 -10.02 3.31
CA GLY A 301 -20.36 -10.80 4.52
C GLY A 301 -21.76 -11.42 4.57
N THR A 302 -22.54 -11.38 3.49
CA THR A 302 -23.89 -11.96 3.41
C THR A 302 -24.29 -12.26 1.96
N LEU A 303 -25.25 -13.18 1.77
CA LEU A 303 -25.94 -13.42 0.49
C LEU A 303 -27.14 -12.48 0.28
N ALA A 304 -27.67 -11.87 1.35
CA ALA A 304 -28.90 -11.09 1.31
C ALA A 304 -28.63 -9.61 1.01
N PHE A 305 -27.93 -9.33 -0.09
CA PHE A 305 -27.67 -7.97 -0.56
C PHE A 305 -28.50 -7.59 -1.79
N ASP A 306 -28.75 -6.30 -1.94
CA ASP A 306 -29.62 -5.74 -2.97
C ASP A 306 -28.79 -5.07 -4.07
N THR A 307 -28.75 -5.70 -5.25
CA THR A 307 -28.00 -5.26 -6.43
C THR A 307 -28.74 -4.21 -7.26
N SER A 308 -29.89 -3.68 -6.82
CA SER A 308 -30.66 -2.66 -7.56
C SER A 308 -29.92 -1.34 -7.81
N TYR A 309 -28.78 -1.12 -7.15
CA TYR A 309 -27.91 0.04 -7.33
C TYR A 309 -26.71 -0.24 -8.24
N TYR A 310 -26.58 -1.47 -8.77
CA TYR A 310 -25.60 -1.75 -9.81
C TYR A 310 -25.90 -0.93 -11.06
N ARG A 311 -24.82 -0.40 -11.63
CA ARG A 311 -24.80 0.46 -12.81
C ARG A 311 -23.69 -0.01 -13.74
N GLU A 312 -23.60 0.58 -14.92
CA GLU A 312 -22.53 0.27 -15.86
C GLU A 312 -21.15 0.48 -15.22
N ASP A 313 -20.99 1.53 -14.43
CA ASP A 313 -19.76 1.99 -13.78
C ASP A 313 -19.58 1.52 -12.33
N CYS A 314 -20.52 0.75 -11.77
CA CYS A 314 -20.40 0.21 -10.42
C CYS A 314 -21.14 -1.13 -10.26
N GLY A 315 -20.43 -2.21 -9.88
CA GLY A 315 -20.99 -3.55 -9.76
C GLY A 315 -19.93 -4.66 -9.90
N SER A 316 -20.37 -5.89 -10.12
CA SER A 316 -19.51 -7.10 -10.15
C SER A 316 -19.34 -7.72 -11.55
N ASN A 317 -19.69 -7.01 -12.63
CA ASN A 317 -19.62 -7.55 -13.99
C ASN A 317 -18.17 -7.72 -14.49
N GLU A 318 -18.00 -8.52 -15.56
CA GLU A 318 -16.68 -8.83 -16.13
C GLU A 318 -15.91 -7.59 -16.58
N ARG A 319 -16.57 -6.61 -17.19
CA ARG A 319 -15.91 -5.36 -17.62
C ARG A 319 -15.28 -4.66 -16.41
N LEU A 320 -16.04 -4.46 -15.34
CA LEU A 320 -15.55 -3.84 -14.12
C LEU A 320 -14.47 -4.69 -13.43
N PHE A 321 -14.57 -6.01 -13.48
CA PHE A 321 -13.52 -6.89 -12.97
C PHE A 321 -12.17 -6.66 -13.68
N ARG A 322 -12.17 -6.39 -14.99
CA ARG A 322 -10.96 -6.14 -15.78
C ARG A 322 -10.46 -4.70 -15.68
N GLU A 323 -11.36 -3.73 -15.82
CA GLU A 323 -11.03 -2.32 -16.03
C GLU A 323 -11.04 -1.48 -14.75
N ALA A 324 -11.87 -1.83 -13.75
CA ALA A 324 -11.98 -1.02 -12.54
C ALA A 324 -10.70 -1.15 -11.72
N GLN A 325 -10.08 -0.01 -11.39
CA GLN A 325 -8.88 0.05 -10.57
C GLN A 325 -9.21 0.23 -9.08
N PHE A 326 -10.48 0.46 -8.77
CA PHE A 326 -11.02 0.65 -7.44
C PHE A 326 -12.17 -0.31 -7.17
N GLU A 327 -12.40 -0.63 -5.91
CA GLU A 327 -13.55 -1.40 -5.44
C GLU A 327 -14.21 -0.73 -4.24
N GLN A 328 -15.47 -1.09 -3.97
CA GLN A 328 -16.14 -0.66 -2.75
C GLN A 328 -15.51 -1.34 -1.54
N TYR A 329 -15.09 -0.53 -0.55
CA TYR A 329 -14.55 -1.03 0.70
C TYR A 329 -15.66 -1.27 1.73
N PHE A 330 -15.80 -2.51 2.17
CA PHE A 330 -16.72 -2.93 3.22
C PHE A 330 -15.95 -3.04 4.54
N HIS A 331 -16.35 -2.28 5.55
CA HIS A 331 -15.65 -2.24 6.82
C HIS A 331 -15.95 -3.49 7.67
N ASP A 332 -15.07 -3.85 8.58
CA ASP A 332 -15.40 -4.81 9.61
C ASP A 332 -16.08 -4.10 10.79
N ILE A 333 -17.34 -4.43 11.05
CA ILE A 333 -18.12 -3.81 12.13
C ILE A 333 -17.98 -4.65 13.41
N ASN A 334 -17.16 -4.18 14.35
CA ASN A 334 -17.11 -4.78 15.67
C ASN A 334 -18.36 -4.40 16.49
N ARG A 335 -19.35 -5.30 16.49
CA ARG A 335 -20.64 -5.12 17.16
C ARG A 335 -20.56 -4.97 18.69
N LYS A 336 -19.40 -5.22 19.31
CA LYS A 336 -19.16 -4.95 20.74
C LYS A 336 -19.12 -3.45 21.05
N TYR A 337 -18.85 -2.61 20.05
CA TYR A 337 -18.85 -1.16 20.19
C TYR A 337 -20.17 -0.57 19.72
N VAL A 338 -20.97 -0.10 20.67
CA VAL A 338 -22.25 0.56 20.41
C VAL A 338 -22.06 2.07 20.51
N LEU A 339 -22.59 2.81 19.54
CA LEU A 339 -22.61 4.27 19.56
C LEU A 339 -23.77 4.75 20.42
N ARG A 340 -23.50 5.65 21.36
CA ARG A 340 -24.54 6.38 22.06
C ARG A 340 -24.91 7.59 21.18
N ASN A 341 -26.15 7.69 20.74
CA ASN A 341 -26.60 8.71 19.79
C ASN A 341 -27.68 9.61 20.39
N LEU A 342 -27.67 10.88 19.97
CA LEU A 342 -28.82 11.75 20.16
C LEU A 342 -29.94 11.30 19.21
N PRO A 343 -31.19 11.12 19.69
CA PRO A 343 -32.33 10.77 18.84
C PRO A 343 -32.85 11.99 18.06
N VAL A 344 -31.94 12.71 17.41
CA VAL A 344 -32.17 13.95 16.67
C VAL A 344 -31.63 13.77 15.26
N VAL A 345 -32.41 14.16 14.26
CA VAL A 345 -31.95 14.25 12.87
C VAL A 345 -31.62 15.71 12.58
N ARG A 346 -30.37 16.02 12.21
CA ARG A 346 -29.91 17.40 11.98
C ARG A 346 -28.80 17.45 10.94
N ASP A 347 -28.80 18.48 10.10
CA ASP A 347 -27.64 18.84 9.29
C ASP A 347 -26.69 19.68 10.15
N VAL A 348 -25.75 19.03 10.86
CA VAL A 348 -24.89 19.70 11.84
C VAL A 348 -24.13 20.87 11.23
N VAL A 349 -23.58 20.68 10.02
CA VAL A 349 -22.76 21.69 9.34
C VAL A 349 -23.65 22.65 8.55
N GLY A 350 -24.55 22.14 7.72
CA GLY A 350 -25.36 22.96 6.81
C GLY A 350 -26.38 23.85 7.51
N ASP A 351 -27.00 23.38 8.60
CA ASP A 351 -27.93 24.19 9.41
C ASP A 351 -27.20 24.98 10.52
N ASN A 352 -25.87 24.85 10.62
CA ASN A 352 -25.05 25.39 11.70
C ASN A 352 -25.58 25.06 13.11
N LEU A 353 -25.51 23.79 13.53
CA LEU A 353 -25.81 23.43 14.92
C LEU A 353 -24.85 24.16 15.87
N THR A 354 -25.41 24.94 16.78
CA THR A 354 -24.62 25.73 17.75
C THR A 354 -24.21 24.90 18.96
N ARG A 355 -23.17 25.32 19.68
CA ARG A 355 -22.75 24.66 20.94
C ARG A 355 -23.84 24.72 22.01
N GLU A 356 -24.59 25.81 22.06
CA GLU A 356 -25.71 25.97 23.01
C GLU A 356 -26.84 24.99 22.72
N GLU A 357 -27.25 24.86 21.45
CA GLU A 357 -28.24 23.86 21.03
C GLU A 357 -27.75 22.43 21.26
N PHE A 358 -26.47 22.16 20.98
CA PHE A 358 -25.87 20.86 21.24
C PHE A 358 -25.93 20.54 22.75
N ALA A 359 -25.48 21.45 23.62
CA ALA A 359 -25.53 21.28 25.08
C ALA A 359 -26.98 21.13 25.60
N ALA A 360 -27.92 21.89 25.04
CA ALA A 360 -29.34 21.77 25.36
C ALA A 360 -29.90 20.39 24.96
N ASN A 361 -29.53 19.87 23.78
CA ASN A 361 -29.90 18.52 23.35
C ASN A 361 -29.27 17.46 24.27
N LEU A 362 -28.01 17.61 24.66
CA LEU A 362 -27.35 16.68 25.57
C LEU A 362 -28.17 16.51 26.86
N LYS A 363 -28.59 17.63 27.46
CA LYS A 363 -29.40 17.66 28.68
C LYS A 363 -30.83 17.14 28.43
N LYS A 364 -31.46 17.53 27.32
CA LYS A 364 -32.86 17.19 27.01
C LYS A 364 -33.08 15.69 26.80
N TYR A 365 -32.10 14.99 26.24
CA TYR A 365 -32.22 13.57 25.87
C TYR A 365 -31.36 12.65 26.74
N ASP A 366 -30.88 13.10 27.90
CA ASP A 366 -29.91 12.35 28.73
C ASP A 366 -30.41 10.93 29.06
N ASP A 367 -31.72 10.83 29.36
CA ASP A 367 -32.45 9.59 29.63
C ASP A 367 -33.04 8.91 28.37
N LYS A 368 -32.82 9.47 27.17
CA LYS A 368 -33.46 9.07 25.90
C LYS A 368 -32.46 8.78 24.78
N ARG A 369 -31.18 8.59 25.11
CA ARG A 369 -30.15 8.23 24.14
C ARG A 369 -30.50 6.91 23.46
N SER A 370 -30.29 6.85 22.14
CA SER A 370 -30.33 5.60 21.41
C SER A 370 -28.95 4.95 21.39
N TYR A 371 -28.92 3.63 21.40
CA TYR A 371 -27.70 2.83 21.34
C TYR A 371 -27.79 1.96 20.10
N ASP A 372 -26.95 2.22 19.10
CA ASP A 372 -26.94 1.46 17.84
C ASP A 372 -25.50 1.33 17.34
N ASN A 373 -25.22 0.30 16.55
CA ASN A 373 -23.96 0.19 15.83
C ASN A 373 -24.02 1.06 14.56
N PHE A 374 -22.86 1.53 14.10
CA PHE A 374 -22.74 1.98 12.72
C PHE A 374 -22.89 0.77 11.78
N ARG A 375 -23.34 1.02 10.56
CA ARG A 375 -23.70 -0.01 9.58
C ARG A 375 -22.88 0.14 8.31
N ILE A 376 -23.02 -0.82 7.41
CA ILE A 376 -22.56 -0.71 6.02
C ILE A 376 -23.77 -0.95 5.14
N SER A 377 -23.77 -0.36 3.95
CA SER A 377 -24.87 -0.55 3.01
C SER A 377 -24.95 -2.01 2.56
N HIS A 378 -26.10 -2.66 2.78
CA HIS A 378 -26.46 -3.92 2.12
C HIS A 378 -26.85 -3.73 0.64
N LYS A 379 -26.76 -2.50 0.13
CA LYS A 379 -27.01 -2.13 -1.26
C LYS A 379 -25.70 -1.62 -1.88
N PRO A 380 -24.82 -2.50 -2.37
CA PRO A 380 -23.56 -2.07 -2.98
C PRO A 380 -23.81 -1.10 -4.16
N GLY A 381 -22.94 -0.11 -4.34
CA GLY A 381 -23.12 0.96 -5.33
C GLY A 381 -24.15 2.05 -4.97
N ARG A 382 -24.81 1.95 -3.81
CA ARG A 382 -25.68 3.03 -3.28
C ARG A 382 -24.89 4.18 -2.67
N THR A 383 -23.85 3.86 -1.92
CA THR A 383 -23.06 4.80 -1.12
C THR A 383 -21.74 5.17 -1.79
N VAL A 384 -21.46 4.60 -2.95
CA VAL A 384 -20.28 4.90 -3.77
C VAL A 384 -20.66 5.02 -5.24
N ALA A 385 -19.93 5.82 -5.99
CA ALA A 385 -20.13 5.95 -7.45
C ALA A 385 -18.81 6.33 -8.14
N SER A 386 -18.65 5.87 -9.38
CA SER A 386 -17.62 6.37 -10.32
C SER A 386 -18.31 7.27 -11.34
N ASP A 387 -17.63 8.31 -11.79
CA ASP A 387 -18.08 9.22 -12.85
C ASP A 387 -16.99 9.25 -13.92
N ARG A 388 -17.24 8.54 -15.03
CA ARG A 388 -16.29 8.39 -16.12
C ARG A 388 -16.01 9.70 -16.84
N GLU A 389 -17.01 10.55 -17.01
CA GLU A 389 -16.86 11.83 -17.74
C GLU A 389 -16.03 12.84 -16.94
N ARG A 390 -16.16 12.83 -15.61
CA ARG A 390 -15.42 13.72 -14.72
C ARG A 390 -14.19 13.09 -14.09
N GLU A 391 -13.89 11.82 -14.42
CA GLU A 391 -12.80 11.02 -13.86
C GLU A 391 -12.72 11.10 -12.32
N LYS A 392 -13.84 10.89 -11.63
CA LYS A 392 -13.90 10.98 -10.16
C LYS A 392 -14.67 9.84 -9.50
N LEU A 393 -14.36 9.61 -8.24
CA LEU A 393 -15.13 8.73 -7.36
C LEU A 393 -15.86 9.56 -6.31
N THR A 394 -17.02 9.09 -5.87
CA THR A 394 -17.82 9.74 -4.83
C THR A 394 -18.18 8.75 -3.74
N MET A 395 -18.15 9.20 -2.49
CA MET A 395 -18.63 8.48 -1.31
C MET A 395 -19.76 9.26 -0.63
N PHE A 396 -20.78 8.56 -0.14
CA PHE A 396 -21.96 9.13 0.52
C PHE A 396 -22.23 8.42 1.85
N ASN A 397 -22.27 9.17 2.96
CA ASN A 397 -22.92 8.71 4.18
C ASN A 397 -24.40 9.12 4.08
N PRO A 398 -25.37 8.18 4.01
CA PRO A 398 -26.76 8.54 3.74
C PRO A 398 -27.42 9.35 4.86
N GLY A 399 -28.23 10.33 4.48
CA GLY A 399 -29.07 11.09 5.39
C GLY A 399 -30.29 10.30 5.90
N SER A 400 -30.80 10.73 7.05
CA SER A 400 -31.98 10.18 7.75
C SER A 400 -33.23 11.07 7.61
N GLY A 401 -33.22 12.13 6.79
CA GLY A 401 -34.34 13.08 6.71
C GLY A 401 -35.69 12.47 6.29
N SER A 402 -35.68 11.46 5.43
CA SER A 402 -36.88 10.71 5.02
C SER A 402 -36.75 9.20 5.24
N GLY A 403 -35.72 8.77 5.98
CA GLY A 403 -35.33 7.38 6.14
C GLY A 403 -35.10 7.00 7.60
N PRO A 404 -34.66 5.76 7.86
CA PRO A 404 -34.34 5.35 9.23
C PRO A 404 -33.18 6.18 9.79
N MET A 405 -33.23 6.45 11.10
CA MET A 405 -32.11 7.02 11.85
C MET A 405 -30.96 6.01 11.88
N ARG A 406 -29.93 6.23 11.05
CA ARG A 406 -28.77 5.35 10.96
C ARG A 406 -27.52 6.12 10.61
N LYS A 407 -26.38 5.54 10.95
CA LYS A 407 -25.04 5.99 10.55
C LYS A 407 -24.39 4.84 9.79
N GLU A 408 -23.90 5.11 8.60
CA GLU A 408 -23.22 4.12 7.77
C GLU A 408 -21.76 4.54 7.55
N ASN A 409 -20.82 3.61 7.68
CA ASN A 409 -19.44 3.81 7.25
C ASN A 409 -19.34 3.44 5.77
N VAL A 410 -18.58 4.23 5.02
CA VAL A 410 -18.42 4.09 3.57
C VAL A 410 -16.96 4.21 3.20
N GLY A 411 -16.52 3.42 2.24
CA GLY A 411 -15.16 3.49 1.75
C GLY A 411 -15.00 2.97 0.32
N ILE A 412 -13.86 3.32 -0.25
CA ILE A 412 -13.37 2.87 -1.54
C ILE A 412 -11.90 2.56 -1.39
N ASN A 413 -11.43 1.43 -1.92
CA ASN A 413 -10.03 1.06 -1.95
C ASN A 413 -9.53 0.80 -3.37
N SER A 414 -8.24 1.01 -3.60
CA SER A 414 -7.58 0.53 -4.82
C SER A 414 -7.60 -1.00 -4.82
N ARG A 415 -7.69 -1.61 -6.00
CA ARG A 415 -7.70 -3.08 -6.12
C ARG A 415 -6.31 -3.68 -6.17
N ILE A 416 -5.34 -2.93 -6.69
CA ILE A 416 -3.92 -3.29 -6.61
C ILE A 416 -3.17 -2.41 -5.63
N GLY A 417 -2.11 -2.97 -5.09
CA GLY A 417 -1.20 -2.30 -4.17
C GLY A 417 0.22 -2.21 -4.73
N LEU A 418 1.02 -1.35 -4.13
CA LEU A 418 2.45 -1.20 -4.41
C LEU A 418 3.23 -1.29 -3.10
N THR A 419 4.54 -1.49 -3.19
CA THR A 419 5.46 -1.46 -2.04
C THR A 419 6.31 -0.19 -2.13
N TYR A 420 6.23 0.63 -1.08
CA TYR A 420 6.78 2.00 -1.02
C TYR A 420 6.16 2.94 -2.07
N GLY A 421 6.59 4.20 -2.05
CA GLY A 421 6.11 5.23 -2.99
C GLY A 421 5.61 6.49 -2.28
N LYS A 422 5.47 7.56 -3.06
CA LYS A 422 4.73 8.75 -2.63
C LYS A 422 3.29 8.65 -3.10
N TYR A 423 2.40 8.25 -2.20
CA TYR A 423 0.97 8.16 -2.47
C TYR A 423 0.36 9.54 -2.31
N ILE A 424 -0.01 10.16 -3.41
CA ILE A 424 -0.58 11.51 -3.43
C ILE A 424 -2.04 11.39 -3.87
N ALA A 425 -2.96 11.99 -3.13
CA ALA A 425 -4.38 12.00 -3.47
C ALA A 425 -4.91 13.43 -3.45
N ARG A 426 -5.72 13.77 -4.45
CA ARG A 426 -6.53 15.00 -4.44
C ARG A 426 -7.95 14.63 -4.06
N VAL A 427 -8.38 15.08 -2.88
CA VAL A 427 -9.65 14.67 -2.29
C VAL A 427 -10.41 15.91 -1.81
N LYS A 428 -11.72 15.91 -2.03
CA LYS A 428 -12.64 16.85 -1.39
C LYS A 428 -13.45 16.09 -0.35
N PHE A 429 -12.92 16.06 0.88
CA PHE A 429 -13.69 15.55 2.01
C PHE A 429 -14.82 16.53 2.39
N PRO A 430 -15.92 16.05 2.99
CA PRO A 430 -16.97 16.91 3.49
C PRO A 430 -16.47 17.75 4.66
N ALA A 431 -16.95 18.99 4.76
CA ALA A 431 -16.80 19.78 5.99
C ALA A 431 -17.36 19.00 7.19
N THR A 432 -16.64 19.00 8.30
CA THR A 432 -16.98 18.16 9.47
C THR A 432 -17.41 18.95 10.70
N ILE A 433 -17.16 20.26 10.76
CA ILE A 433 -17.59 21.09 11.90
C ILE A 433 -18.48 22.26 11.46
N SER A 434 -19.52 22.56 12.24
CA SER A 434 -20.39 23.74 12.08
C SER A 434 -19.62 25.04 12.31
N ALA A 435 -20.16 26.21 11.94
CA ALA A 435 -19.50 27.50 12.21
C ALA A 435 -19.28 27.75 13.72
N ASP A 436 -20.13 27.15 14.57
CA ASP A 436 -20.00 27.12 16.03
C ASP A 436 -19.11 25.97 16.55
N ASN A 437 -18.32 25.36 15.66
CA ASN A 437 -17.35 24.31 15.97
C ASN A 437 -17.96 23.02 16.55
N VAL A 438 -19.21 22.70 16.23
CA VAL A 438 -19.83 21.41 16.59
C VAL A 438 -19.50 20.39 15.49
N TRP A 439 -18.89 19.28 15.87
CA TRP A 439 -18.49 18.22 14.94
C TRP A 439 -19.66 17.31 14.56
N ASN A 440 -19.72 16.91 13.28
CA ASN A 440 -20.76 16.04 12.72
C ASN A 440 -20.50 14.54 12.93
N GLY A 441 -19.44 14.19 13.68
CA GLY A 441 -19.12 12.81 14.05
C GLY A 441 -18.33 12.02 13.00
N LEU A 442 -18.01 12.62 11.85
CA LEU A 442 -17.34 11.94 10.76
C LEU A 442 -15.82 12.09 10.85
N THR A 443 -15.11 10.97 10.89
CA THR A 443 -13.69 10.87 10.58
C THR A 443 -13.54 10.61 9.09
N CYS A 444 -12.72 11.40 8.41
CA CYS A 444 -12.36 11.16 7.03
C CYS A 444 -10.92 10.62 6.98
N ALA A 445 -10.66 9.60 6.17
CA ALA A 445 -9.32 9.02 6.11
C ALA A 445 -8.86 8.77 4.66
N PHE A 446 -7.55 8.89 4.48
CA PHE A 446 -6.77 8.45 3.33
C PHE A 446 -5.63 7.59 3.88
N TRP A 447 -5.61 6.30 3.61
CA TRP A 447 -4.71 5.41 4.33
C TRP A 447 -4.25 4.24 3.47
N LEU A 448 -3.18 3.58 3.92
CA LEU A 448 -2.65 2.38 3.29
C LEU A 448 -2.94 1.18 4.18
N ILE A 449 -3.41 0.09 3.59
CA ILE A 449 -3.64 -1.19 4.29
C ILE A 449 -2.98 -2.33 3.53
N PHE A 450 -2.48 -3.33 4.23
CA PHE A 450 -1.98 -4.57 3.62
C PHE A 450 -2.92 -5.10 2.53
N HIS A 451 -2.34 -5.59 1.44
CA HIS A 451 -3.12 -6.03 0.28
C HIS A 451 -4.00 -7.25 0.59
N GLU A 452 -3.41 -8.31 1.15
CA GLU A 452 -4.10 -9.57 1.41
C GLU A 452 -3.57 -10.28 2.67
N GLU A 453 -4.45 -11.01 3.36
CA GLU A 453 -4.08 -11.94 4.43
C GLU A 453 -3.48 -13.22 3.83
N SER A 454 -2.20 -13.19 3.49
CA SER A 454 -1.47 -14.33 2.89
C SER A 454 0.03 -14.25 3.12
N GLU A 455 0.69 -15.42 3.14
CA GLU A 455 2.14 -15.56 3.40
C GLU A 455 2.99 -14.70 2.46
N TRP A 456 2.59 -14.57 1.18
CA TRP A 456 3.32 -13.76 0.21
C TRP A 456 3.38 -12.27 0.56
N ASN A 457 2.44 -11.79 1.38
CA ASN A 457 2.31 -10.41 1.79
C ASN A 457 2.73 -10.18 3.25
N HIS A 458 3.52 -11.10 3.83
CA HIS A 458 4.10 -10.91 5.15
C HIS A 458 5.14 -9.79 5.15
N ARG A 459 5.12 -8.98 6.22
CA ARG A 459 6.16 -7.99 6.50
C ARG A 459 7.41 -8.67 7.09
N SER A 460 8.55 -7.97 7.07
CA SER A 460 9.79 -8.43 7.74
C SER A 460 9.53 -8.91 9.16
N ALA A 461 10.30 -9.91 9.60
CA ALA A 461 10.22 -10.42 10.96
C ALA A 461 10.50 -9.33 12.01
N CYS A 462 9.79 -9.43 13.14
CA CYS A 462 10.11 -8.72 14.37
C CYS A 462 10.87 -9.68 15.27
N GLU A 463 12.17 -9.47 15.43
CA GLU A 463 13.10 -10.44 16.02
C GLU A 463 13.20 -10.36 17.54
N ASP A 464 12.89 -9.22 18.18
CA ASP A 464 12.98 -9.09 19.63
C ASP A 464 11.83 -9.81 20.35
N LEU A 465 10.61 -9.24 20.32
CA LEU A 465 9.43 -9.83 20.99
C LEU A 465 8.36 -10.34 20.02
N GLY A 466 8.45 -10.05 18.73
CA GLY A 466 7.37 -10.28 17.77
C GLY A 466 6.29 -9.18 17.75
N TYR A 467 5.45 -9.20 16.72
CA TYR A 467 4.28 -8.35 16.52
C TYR A 467 3.09 -8.80 17.36
N LEU A 468 2.36 -7.86 17.98
CA LEU A 468 1.06 -8.14 18.59
C LEU A 468 0.01 -8.47 17.52
N THR A 469 -0.90 -9.39 17.78
CA THR A 469 -1.98 -9.70 16.84
C THR A 469 -3.04 -8.60 16.83
N LYS A 470 -3.59 -8.25 15.66
CA LYS A 470 -4.63 -7.21 15.55
C LYS A 470 -5.90 -7.57 16.34
N ALA A 471 -6.29 -8.84 16.37
CA ALA A 471 -7.56 -9.30 16.93
C ALA A 471 -7.69 -9.24 18.47
N ILE A 472 -6.58 -9.25 19.21
CA ILE A 472 -6.60 -9.31 20.69
C ILE A 472 -5.88 -8.10 21.26
N ASP A 473 -6.52 -7.35 22.15
CA ASP A 473 -5.94 -6.16 22.77
C ASP A 473 -5.25 -6.43 24.11
N GLY A 474 -4.30 -5.57 24.44
CA GLY A 474 -3.67 -5.52 25.77
C GLY A 474 -2.64 -6.62 26.04
N LYS A 475 -2.27 -6.75 27.32
CA LYS A 475 -1.16 -7.61 27.80
C LYS A 475 -1.28 -9.10 27.48
N ASN A 476 -2.48 -9.57 27.15
CA ASN A 476 -2.73 -10.98 26.83
C ASN A 476 -2.70 -11.26 25.32
N SER A 477 -2.46 -10.22 24.49
CA SER A 477 -2.31 -10.41 23.05
C SER A 477 -1.12 -11.32 22.77
N PRO A 478 -1.30 -12.40 21.99
CA PRO A 478 -0.17 -13.19 21.53
C PRO A 478 0.73 -12.35 20.63
N ARG A 479 1.99 -12.79 20.51
CA ARG A 479 2.97 -12.20 19.61
C ARG A 479 3.39 -13.20 18.54
N LEU A 480 3.53 -12.71 17.31
CA LEU A 480 3.95 -13.47 16.14
C LEU A 480 5.23 -12.88 15.57
N ARG A 481 6.18 -13.73 15.15
CA ARG A 481 7.42 -13.25 14.54
C ARG A 481 7.16 -12.49 13.23
N THR A 482 6.17 -12.93 12.45
CA THR A 482 5.75 -12.30 11.19
C THR A 482 4.24 -12.10 11.15
N THR A 483 3.77 -11.23 10.26
CA THR A 483 2.35 -10.97 10.02
C THR A 483 2.17 -10.30 8.66
N HIS A 484 0.99 -10.45 8.03
CA HIS A 484 0.62 -9.68 6.84
C HIS A 484 0.10 -8.28 7.21
N TYR A 485 -0.34 -8.04 8.45
CA TYR A 485 -1.05 -6.81 8.77
C TYR A 485 -0.07 -5.62 8.86
N SER A 486 -0.37 -4.61 8.07
CA SER A 486 0.27 -3.30 8.06
C SER A 486 -0.76 -2.25 7.69
N GLU A 487 -0.61 -1.08 8.29
CA GLU A 487 -1.54 0.04 8.11
C GLU A 487 -0.77 1.34 8.36
N ILE A 488 -0.94 2.32 7.46
CA ILE A 488 -0.38 3.67 7.57
C ILE A 488 -1.52 4.65 7.34
N ASP A 489 -1.90 5.37 8.39
CA ASP A 489 -3.11 6.19 8.38
C ASP A 489 -2.82 7.67 8.20
N PHE A 490 -3.74 8.30 7.49
CA PHE A 490 -3.94 9.74 7.44
C PHE A 490 -5.41 10.02 7.77
N GLU A 491 -5.75 10.17 9.05
CA GLU A 491 -7.13 10.43 9.47
C GLU A 491 -7.32 11.92 9.84
N ILE A 492 -8.54 12.39 9.62
CA ILE A 492 -8.95 13.78 9.80
C ILE A 492 -10.20 13.77 10.66
N LEU A 493 -10.07 14.27 11.89
CA LEU A 493 -11.16 14.26 12.86
C LEU A 493 -11.07 15.43 13.84
N LYS A 494 -12.17 15.70 14.55
CA LYS A 494 -12.17 16.66 15.65
C LYS A 494 -11.80 15.97 16.96
N THR A 495 -10.58 16.21 17.43
CA THR A 495 -10.10 15.79 18.76
C THR A 495 -9.20 16.86 19.37
N SER A 496 -8.75 16.66 20.61
CA SER A 496 -7.74 17.52 21.23
C SER A 496 -6.40 17.39 20.52
N ALA A 497 -5.66 18.50 20.41
CA ALA A 497 -4.28 18.49 19.91
C ALA A 497 -3.32 17.79 20.89
N HIS A 498 -3.78 17.56 22.12
CA HIS A 498 -3.00 17.00 23.21
C HIS A 498 -3.47 15.59 23.58
N TRP A 499 -2.64 14.90 24.36
CA TRP A 499 -2.89 13.56 24.87
C TRP A 499 -3.39 13.60 26.33
N PRO A 500 -3.97 12.51 26.86
CA PRO A 500 -4.34 12.43 28.27
C PRO A 500 -3.17 12.70 29.21
N ALA A 501 -3.45 13.29 30.37
CA ALA A 501 -2.47 13.55 31.43
C ALA A 501 -1.59 12.32 31.75
N SER A 502 -2.20 11.12 31.76
CA SER A 502 -1.53 9.85 32.00
C SER A 502 -0.51 9.45 30.93
N SER A 503 -0.48 10.15 29.79
CA SER A 503 0.43 9.88 28.68
C SER A 503 1.73 10.66 28.75
N TYR A 504 1.79 11.72 29.57
CA TYR A 504 2.99 12.52 29.73
C TYR A 504 3.87 11.97 30.86
N PRO A 505 5.20 11.95 30.69
CA PRO A 505 6.14 11.61 31.75
C PRO A 505 5.93 12.48 33.01
N GLY A 506 6.11 11.89 34.19
CA GLY A 506 5.91 12.57 35.46
C GLY A 506 6.76 13.84 35.60
N GLY A 507 6.12 14.99 35.81
CA GLY A 507 6.77 16.30 35.95
C GLY A 507 6.58 17.26 34.77
N GLU A 508 6.01 16.80 33.64
CA GLU A 508 5.68 17.68 32.53
C GLU A 508 4.40 18.50 32.77
N VAL A 509 4.40 19.76 32.32
CA VAL A 509 3.18 20.58 32.28
C VAL A 509 2.30 20.03 31.16
N ILE A 510 1.15 19.46 31.55
CA ILE A 510 0.16 18.93 30.62
C ILE A 510 -0.45 20.10 29.84
N PRO A 511 -0.27 20.18 28.51
CA PRO A 511 -0.87 21.22 27.71
C PRO A 511 -2.40 21.06 27.68
N SER A 512 -3.12 22.18 27.56
CA SER A 512 -4.58 22.18 27.38
C SER A 512 -4.92 22.91 26.08
N ASP A 513 -6.02 22.50 25.44
CA ASP A 513 -6.49 23.18 24.25
C ASP A 513 -6.88 24.63 24.60
N THR A 514 -6.60 25.53 23.66
CA THR A 514 -7.01 26.93 23.76
C THR A 514 -8.14 27.21 22.78
N ALA A 515 -8.91 28.27 23.00
CA ALA A 515 -9.98 28.68 22.08
C ALA A 515 -9.49 28.90 20.63
N ALA A 516 -8.19 29.17 20.43
CA ALA A 516 -7.60 29.30 19.09
C ALA A 516 -7.57 27.96 18.31
N LEU A 517 -7.69 26.81 18.98
CA LEU A 517 -7.73 25.47 18.38
C LEU A 517 -9.16 24.98 18.14
N ASP A 518 -10.19 25.74 18.55
CA ASP A 518 -11.58 25.32 18.43
C ASP A 518 -12.01 25.11 16.98
N ARG A 519 -11.49 25.93 16.06
CA ARG A 519 -11.74 25.82 14.61
C ARG A 519 -10.81 24.82 13.91
N ASN A 520 -9.79 24.30 14.61
CA ASN A 520 -8.88 23.33 14.01
C ASN A 520 -9.47 21.92 14.04
N ILE A 521 -9.23 21.17 12.98
CA ILE A 521 -9.31 19.71 13.00
C ILE A 521 -7.92 19.15 13.30
N MET A 522 -7.88 17.89 13.71
CA MET A 522 -6.62 17.18 13.89
C MET A 522 -6.40 16.28 12.69
N VAL A 523 -5.22 16.44 12.11
CA VAL A 523 -4.63 15.51 11.16
C VAL A 523 -3.83 14.50 11.96
N THR A 524 -4.26 13.24 11.96
CA THR A 524 -3.60 12.16 12.69
C THR A 524 -2.84 11.27 11.73
N CYS A 525 -1.57 11.08 12.04
CA CYS A 525 -0.64 10.29 11.24
C CYS A 525 -0.25 9.07 12.07
N THR A 526 -0.67 7.88 11.66
CA THR A 526 -0.50 6.65 12.45
C THR A 526 0.27 5.60 11.68
N ASN A 527 1.25 4.96 12.32
CA ASN A 527 1.89 3.75 11.80
C ASN A 527 1.54 2.56 12.69
N TRP A 528 0.93 1.52 12.11
CA TRP A 528 0.63 0.27 12.80
C TRP A 528 1.82 -0.69 12.71
N ASP A 529 2.82 -0.45 13.56
CA ASP A 529 3.96 -1.34 13.75
C ASP A 529 3.66 -2.56 14.63
N LEU A 530 2.41 -2.68 15.08
CA LEU A 530 1.88 -3.75 15.93
C LEU A 530 2.69 -3.96 17.20
N GLY A 531 3.30 -2.89 17.73
CA GLY A 531 4.10 -2.95 18.95
C GLY A 531 5.35 -3.82 18.83
N CYS A 532 5.91 -3.94 17.63
CA CYS A 532 7.22 -4.56 17.41
C CYS A 532 8.32 -3.76 18.10
N ARG A 533 9.24 -4.46 18.76
CA ARG A 533 10.28 -3.90 19.63
C ARG A 533 11.63 -3.67 18.96
N ASP A 534 11.75 -4.00 17.69
CA ASP A 534 13.00 -3.89 16.94
C ASP A 534 13.43 -2.43 16.65
N ALA A 535 12.54 -1.46 16.88
CA ALA A 535 12.93 -0.04 16.81
C ALA A 535 13.88 0.32 17.95
N ASP A 536 14.99 1.00 17.62
CA ASP A 536 16.05 1.38 18.57
C ASP A 536 15.51 2.11 19.82
N ASP A 537 14.47 2.91 19.62
CA ASP A 537 13.91 3.82 20.60
C ASP A 537 12.37 3.69 20.68
N PHE A 538 11.91 2.49 21.01
CA PHE A 538 10.48 2.19 21.12
C PHE A 538 9.73 3.17 22.04
N VAL A 539 8.76 3.88 21.47
CA VAL A 539 8.01 4.93 22.15
C VAL A 539 6.84 4.37 22.98
N THR A 540 6.71 4.80 24.23
CA THR A 540 5.51 4.69 25.07
C THR A 540 5.22 6.03 25.75
N GLY A 541 3.94 6.34 25.96
CA GLY A 541 3.51 7.69 26.31
C GLY A 541 3.78 8.68 25.18
N THR A 542 3.87 9.97 25.51
CA THR A 542 4.21 11.03 24.56
C THR A 542 5.72 11.21 24.44
N ARG A 543 6.22 11.36 23.21
CA ARG A 543 7.63 11.63 22.95
C ARG A 543 7.82 12.56 21.76
N ARG A 544 8.84 13.42 21.83
CA ARG A 544 9.28 14.21 20.68
C ARG A 544 10.13 13.35 19.75
N ILE A 545 9.74 13.28 18.48
CA ILE A 545 10.55 12.72 17.39
C ILE A 545 11.10 13.89 16.60
N TYR A 546 12.43 13.94 16.44
CA TYR A 546 13.11 15.01 15.74
C TYR A 546 13.46 14.63 14.31
N ARG A 547 13.35 15.58 13.41
CA ARG A 547 13.96 15.54 12.09
C ARG A 547 15.39 16.04 12.13
N THR A 548 16.12 15.77 11.05
CA THR A 548 17.49 16.25 10.85
C THR A 548 17.60 17.78 10.83
N ASP A 549 16.53 18.49 10.48
CA ASP A 549 16.45 19.96 10.48
C ASP A 549 15.99 20.56 11.83
N SER A 550 15.92 19.74 12.88
CA SER A 550 15.43 20.09 14.22
C SER A 550 13.92 20.34 14.36
N THR A 551 13.12 20.19 13.29
CA THR A 551 11.66 20.12 13.40
C THR A 551 11.28 18.89 14.23
N PHE A 552 10.24 18.98 15.07
CA PHE A 552 9.80 17.84 15.86
C PHE A 552 8.28 17.64 15.85
N TYR A 553 7.88 16.39 16.06
CA TYR A 553 6.48 15.99 16.23
C TYR A 553 6.30 15.27 17.57
N ILE A 554 5.14 15.43 18.20
CA ILE A 554 4.80 14.69 19.42
C ILE A 554 4.10 13.40 18.99
N ALA A 555 4.82 12.29 19.04
CA ALA A 555 4.27 10.98 18.86
C ALA A 555 3.78 10.38 20.17
N HIS A 556 2.83 9.48 20.08
CA HIS A 556 2.22 8.83 21.22
C HIS A 556 1.90 7.37 20.96
N ARG A 557 2.16 6.55 21.98
CA ARG A 557 1.66 5.19 22.10
C ARG A 557 1.12 5.00 23.51
N TRP A 558 -0.09 4.46 23.65
CA TRP A 558 -0.76 4.32 24.95
C TRP A 558 0.10 3.60 25.99
N ASP A 559 0.64 2.45 25.63
CA ASP A 559 1.46 1.62 26.51
C ASP A 559 2.32 0.64 25.69
N HIS A 560 2.91 -0.33 26.39
CA HIS A 560 3.76 -1.35 25.79
C HIS A 560 3.02 -2.40 24.94
N TRP A 561 1.69 -2.42 25.00
CA TRP A 561 0.79 -3.39 24.39
C TRP A 561 -0.12 -2.76 23.33
N TYR A 562 0.05 -1.46 23.07
CA TYR A 562 -0.65 -0.78 22.01
C TYR A 562 0.07 -0.91 20.67
N LYS A 563 -0.72 -1.11 19.62
CA LYS A 563 -0.28 -1.61 18.31
C LYS A 563 0.16 -0.54 17.33
N ALA A 564 0.05 0.73 17.69
CA ALA A 564 0.33 1.82 16.78
C ALA A 564 1.07 2.97 17.47
N LEU A 565 1.78 3.76 16.66
CA LEU A 565 2.37 5.02 17.04
C LEU A 565 1.65 6.13 16.27
N THR A 566 1.19 7.18 16.95
CA THR A 566 0.37 8.23 16.35
C THR A 566 0.92 9.62 16.63
N ILE A 567 0.89 10.49 15.63
CA ILE A 567 1.12 11.94 15.74
C ILE A 567 -0.19 12.67 15.48
N LYS A 568 -0.45 13.76 16.21
CA LYS A 568 -1.54 14.70 15.93
C LYS A 568 -0.99 16.05 15.53
N SER A 569 -1.47 16.58 14.40
CA SER A 569 -1.13 17.91 13.91
C SER A 569 -2.38 18.74 13.71
N PRO A 570 -2.53 19.90 14.36
CA PRO A 570 -3.67 20.77 14.15
C PRO A 570 -3.62 21.38 12.75
N ALA A 571 -4.78 21.51 12.12
CA ALA A 571 -4.95 22.24 10.87
C ALA A 571 -6.26 23.03 10.84
N PRO A 572 -6.28 24.25 10.28
CA PRO A 572 -7.50 25.03 10.17
C PRO A 572 -8.55 24.29 9.33
N HIS A 573 -9.75 24.09 9.86
CA HIS A 573 -10.83 23.39 9.17
C HIS A 573 -11.07 23.97 7.77
N ASP A 574 -11.27 25.28 7.69
CA ASP A 574 -11.67 25.96 6.45
C ASP A 574 -10.57 25.83 5.35
N SER A 575 -9.29 25.77 5.76
CA SER A 575 -8.19 25.56 4.81
C SER A 575 -8.22 24.21 4.10
N ILE A 576 -8.83 23.19 4.72
CA ILE A 576 -8.85 21.81 4.22
C ILE A 576 -10.14 21.51 3.45
N PHE A 577 -11.28 22.01 3.90
CA PHE A 577 -12.60 21.57 3.39
C PHE A 577 -13.26 22.54 2.40
N ASP A 578 -12.78 23.77 2.26
CA ASP A 578 -13.39 24.76 1.36
C ASP A 578 -13.23 24.39 -0.13
N GLN A 579 -12.23 23.57 -0.45
CA GLN A 579 -11.88 23.15 -1.81
C GLN A 579 -11.23 21.75 -1.80
N PRO A 580 -11.10 21.07 -2.95
CA PRO A 580 -10.29 19.87 -3.03
C PRO A 580 -8.87 20.12 -2.54
N TYR A 581 -8.33 19.21 -1.74
CA TYR A 581 -7.05 19.33 -1.06
C TYR A 581 -6.15 18.14 -1.39
N TYR A 582 -4.84 18.34 -1.31
CA TYR A 582 -3.85 17.28 -1.52
C TYR A 582 -3.42 16.66 -0.19
N TYR A 583 -3.32 15.34 -0.20
CA TYR A 583 -2.84 14.50 0.89
C TYR A 583 -1.73 13.60 0.34
N GLU A 584 -0.64 13.48 1.09
CA GLU A 584 0.51 12.66 0.69
C GLU A 584 0.96 11.76 1.85
N ILE A 585 1.15 10.48 1.54
CA ILE A 585 1.91 9.52 2.35
C ILE A 585 3.17 9.15 1.55
N ASP A 586 4.31 9.68 1.95
CA ASP A 586 5.64 9.35 1.42
C ASP A 586 6.23 8.22 2.25
N TRP A 587 6.00 6.99 1.78
CA TRP A 587 6.41 5.76 2.45
C TRP A 587 7.69 5.21 1.81
N GLN A 588 8.77 5.22 2.59
CA GLN A 588 10.11 4.79 2.22
C GLN A 588 10.54 3.60 3.09
N PRO A 589 11.59 2.84 2.71
CA PRO A 589 12.05 1.68 3.48
C PRO A 589 12.44 1.97 4.94
N ASP A 590 12.80 3.20 5.27
CA ASP A 590 13.31 3.60 6.58
C ASP A 590 12.50 4.72 7.26
N ARG A 591 11.47 5.26 6.61
CA ARG A 591 10.65 6.34 7.14
C ARG A 591 9.31 6.51 6.45
N ILE A 592 8.39 7.20 7.13
CA ILE A 592 7.11 7.67 6.60
C ILE A 592 7.00 9.16 6.85
N THR A 593 6.58 9.91 5.84
CA THR A 593 6.28 11.34 5.95
C THR A 593 4.88 11.63 5.44
N TRP A 594 4.14 12.45 6.17
CA TRP A 594 2.78 12.87 5.81
C TRP A 594 2.77 14.34 5.46
N ARG A 595 2.19 14.70 4.31
CA ARG A 595 2.07 16.09 3.86
C ARG A 595 0.67 16.42 3.39
N ILE A 596 0.25 17.67 3.55
CA ILE A 596 -1.03 18.18 3.03
C ILE A 596 -0.89 19.60 2.47
N GLY A 597 -1.68 19.95 1.46
CA GLY A 597 -1.62 21.28 0.85
C GLY A 597 -2.76 21.57 -0.13
N PRO A 598 -2.99 22.84 -0.47
CA PRO A 598 -4.00 23.22 -1.47
C PRO A 598 -3.62 22.79 -2.89
N ASP A 599 -2.33 22.60 -3.15
CA ASP A 599 -1.79 22.09 -4.40
C ASP A 599 -0.48 21.31 -4.18
N ARG A 600 -0.06 20.55 -5.20
CA ARG A 600 1.14 19.70 -5.17
C ARG A 600 2.44 20.43 -4.80
N ASN A 601 2.57 21.71 -5.15
CA ASN A 601 3.78 22.49 -4.91
C ASN A 601 3.76 23.19 -3.55
N ASN A 602 2.59 23.25 -2.90
CA ASN A 602 2.38 23.96 -1.64
C ASN A 602 1.92 23.01 -0.51
N MET A 603 2.45 21.79 -0.47
CA MET A 603 2.20 20.85 0.62
C MET A 603 3.15 21.11 1.80
N ARG A 604 2.59 21.13 3.01
CA ARG A 604 3.35 21.20 4.27
C ARG A 604 3.35 19.85 4.97
N GLU A 605 4.44 19.56 5.65
CA GLU A 605 4.54 18.36 6.47
C GLU A 605 3.72 18.46 7.75
N VAL A 606 3.05 17.37 8.10
CA VAL A 606 2.19 17.24 9.27
C VAL A 606 2.48 16.00 10.10
N GLY A 607 3.41 15.15 9.68
CA GLY A 607 3.86 14.01 10.46
C GLY A 607 5.12 13.41 9.88
N PHE A 608 5.93 12.82 10.76
CA PHE A 608 7.15 12.11 10.39
C PHE A 608 7.45 11.01 11.42
N MET A 609 7.77 9.82 10.91
CA MET A 609 8.29 8.71 11.70
C MET A 609 9.39 8.01 10.91
N ASP A 610 10.41 7.51 11.60
CA ASP A 610 11.47 6.70 10.99
C ASP A 610 11.75 5.44 11.82
N ARG A 611 12.63 4.59 11.27
CA ARG A 611 13.02 3.31 11.87
C ARG A 611 13.62 3.42 13.27
N SER A 612 14.05 4.61 13.72
CA SER A 612 14.59 4.77 15.07
C SER A 612 13.52 4.60 16.15
N VAL A 613 12.25 4.90 15.84
CA VAL A 613 11.16 4.94 16.84
C VAL A 613 10.00 3.99 16.56
N THR A 614 9.92 3.43 15.35
CA THR A 614 8.86 2.52 14.92
C THR A 614 9.35 1.60 13.81
N VAL A 615 8.77 0.41 13.67
CA VAL A 615 9.07 -0.47 12.53
C VAL A 615 8.23 -0.06 11.33
N ILE A 616 8.90 0.31 10.24
CA ILE A 616 8.28 0.69 8.97
C ILE A 616 7.85 -0.59 8.24
N PRO A 617 6.58 -0.70 7.80
CA PRO A 617 6.13 -1.85 7.02
C PRO A 617 6.82 -1.89 5.65
N ASP A 618 6.94 -3.09 5.08
CA ASP A 618 7.66 -3.37 3.82
C ASP A 618 6.91 -4.35 2.90
N ASN A 619 5.70 -4.76 3.28
CA ASN A 619 4.81 -5.58 2.47
C ASN A 619 3.88 -4.73 1.58
N GLN A 620 3.26 -5.32 0.56
CA GLN A 620 2.44 -4.59 -0.41
C GLN A 620 1.15 -4.06 0.24
N MET A 621 0.82 -2.79 -0.02
CA MET A 621 -0.36 -2.12 0.54
C MET A 621 -1.23 -1.48 -0.54
N ARG A 622 -2.53 -1.44 -0.30
CA ARG A 622 -3.57 -0.78 -1.11
C ARG A 622 -3.97 0.54 -0.47
N VAL A 623 -4.40 1.48 -1.30
CA VAL A 623 -4.93 2.77 -0.82
C VAL A 623 -6.39 2.60 -0.45
N VAL A 624 -6.82 3.22 0.64
CA VAL A 624 -8.20 3.25 1.08
C VAL A 624 -8.61 4.70 1.39
N PHE A 625 -9.83 5.04 1.01
CA PHE A 625 -10.51 6.27 1.38
C PHE A 625 -11.75 5.89 2.17
N THR A 626 -11.97 6.51 3.33
CA THR A 626 -13.14 6.22 4.15
C THR A 626 -13.76 7.48 4.75
N GLN A 627 -15.05 7.35 5.07
CA GLN A 627 -15.82 8.31 5.85
C GLN A 627 -16.56 7.52 6.94
N GLU A 628 -16.07 7.62 8.17
CA GLU A 628 -16.38 6.72 9.28
C GLU A 628 -16.94 7.45 10.49
N PHE A 629 -17.92 6.83 11.13
CA PHE A 629 -18.29 7.12 12.50
C PHE A 629 -17.58 6.11 13.41
N HIS A 630 -16.88 6.55 14.45
CA HIS A 630 -16.26 5.65 15.42
C HIS A 630 -16.86 5.80 16.82
N ALA A 631 -16.50 4.86 17.69
CA ALA A 631 -16.79 4.95 19.10
C ALA A 631 -15.87 5.99 19.77
N SER A 632 -16.44 6.82 20.65
CA SER A 632 -15.71 7.90 21.34
C SER A 632 -14.49 7.43 22.14
N LYS A 633 -14.51 6.18 22.60
CA LYS A 633 -13.44 5.56 23.39
C LYS A 633 -12.12 5.41 22.62
N TRP A 634 -12.13 5.47 21.28
CA TRP A 634 -10.93 5.29 20.46
C TRP A 634 -10.04 6.54 20.48
N TRP A 635 -10.60 7.72 20.77
CA TRP A 635 -9.88 9.00 20.82
C TRP A 635 -10.18 9.75 22.13
N PRO A 636 -9.52 9.39 23.25
CA PRO A 636 -9.75 10.05 24.52
C PRO A 636 -9.35 11.54 24.46
N LEU A 637 -10.02 12.35 25.29
CA LEU A 637 -9.97 13.82 25.29
C LEU A 637 -10.51 14.51 24.02
N ALA A 638 -11.30 13.85 23.18
CA ALA A 638 -12.02 14.58 22.14
C ALA A 638 -12.93 15.66 22.79
N PRO A 639 -12.92 16.93 22.31
CA PRO A 639 -13.71 18.02 22.89
C PRO A 639 -15.21 17.81 22.70
N PHE A 640 -15.57 16.92 21.78
CA PHE A 640 -16.89 16.33 21.62
C PHE A 640 -16.68 14.81 21.74
N GLN A 641 -17.47 14.13 22.57
CA GLN A 641 -17.53 12.68 22.44
C GLN A 641 -18.04 12.39 21.01
N GLN A 642 -17.47 11.38 20.32
CA GLN A 642 -18.09 10.91 19.08
C GLN A 642 -19.50 10.35 19.33
N ASP A 643 -19.77 9.99 20.60
CA ASP A 643 -21.09 9.77 21.15
C ASP A 643 -21.87 11.09 21.27
N ASP A 644 -23.18 11.00 21.10
CA ASP A 644 -24.14 12.11 21.15
C ASP A 644 -24.15 13.03 19.94
N VAL A 645 -23.53 12.64 18.84
CA VAL A 645 -23.70 13.37 17.57
C VAL A 645 -25.07 13.02 16.96
N PRO A 646 -25.86 14.01 16.49
CA PRO A 646 -27.12 13.76 15.78
C PRO A 646 -26.97 12.83 14.56
N TYR A 647 -28.09 12.21 14.16
CA TYR A 647 -28.17 11.53 12.87
C TYR A 647 -28.14 12.55 11.73
N PRO A 648 -27.42 12.28 10.63
CA PRO A 648 -27.31 13.22 9.52
C PRO A 648 -28.68 13.46 8.88
N LEU A 649 -29.08 14.72 8.67
CA LEU A 649 -30.34 15.02 7.96
C LEU A 649 -30.23 14.74 6.46
N ARG A 650 -29.09 15.07 5.86
CA ARG A 650 -28.79 14.96 4.43
C ARG A 650 -27.59 14.05 4.21
N ASP A 651 -27.42 13.60 2.97
CA ASP A 651 -26.23 12.85 2.58
C ASP A 651 -24.97 13.71 2.80
N ILE A 652 -23.96 13.12 3.45
CA ILE A 652 -22.65 13.73 3.60
C ILE A 652 -21.75 13.17 2.50
N LYS A 653 -21.20 14.05 1.65
CA LYS A 653 -20.55 13.69 0.39
C LYS A 653 -19.05 14.00 0.40
N GLY A 654 -18.24 13.02 0.02
CA GLY A 654 -16.82 13.17 -0.29
C GLY A 654 -16.52 12.80 -1.75
N GLU A 655 -15.49 13.40 -2.34
CA GLU A 655 -15.07 13.14 -3.73
C GLU A 655 -13.56 12.88 -3.81
N ILE A 656 -13.16 11.82 -4.52
CA ILE A 656 -11.76 11.50 -4.83
C ILE A 656 -11.54 11.85 -6.30
N LEU A 657 -10.61 12.77 -6.57
CA LEU A 657 -10.42 13.36 -7.89
C LEU A 657 -9.18 12.82 -8.59
N GLU A 658 -8.10 12.58 -7.84
CA GLU A 658 -6.82 12.13 -8.39
C GLU A 658 -6.16 11.18 -7.39
N LEU A 659 -5.52 10.11 -7.87
CA LEU A 659 -4.63 9.26 -7.11
C LEU A 659 -3.42 8.86 -7.97
N TRP A 660 -2.23 9.04 -7.41
CA TRP A 660 -0.96 8.72 -8.07
C TRP A 660 0.07 8.28 -7.04
N VAL A 661 0.99 7.42 -7.50
CA VAL A 661 2.12 6.93 -6.74
C VAL A 661 3.39 7.20 -7.54
N GLU A 662 4.32 7.95 -6.95
CA GLU A 662 5.57 8.42 -7.57
C GLU A 662 6.82 7.88 -6.88
#